data_AF-A0A2V8CEC4-F1
#
_entry.id   AF-A0A2V8CEC4-F1
#
_cell.length_a   1.000
_cell.length_b   1.000
_cell.length_c   1.000
_cell.angle_alpha   90.00
_cell.angle_beta   90.00
_cell.angle_gamma   90.00
#
_symmetry.space_group_name_H-M   'P 1'
#
loop_
_entity.id
_entity.type
_entity.pdbx_description
1 polymer ?
#
loop_
_entity_poly.entity_id
_entity_poly.type
_entity_poly.pdbx_seq_one_letter_code
_entity_poly.pdbx_strand_id
1 'polypeptide(L)'
;MKSEPMLPFDDVAQGADTLVRPYLIDEDARRRAVDPTENIVLEASAGTGKTRVLVERYVNLLRAGVEPDHILAMTFTRKAAAEMRQRIIDRLEEASRLSEFDAARWHELKERLGDIAISTIDAFCLSLLREFPLEADVDPGFDLAADTDIPRLVEESLDRTFRICRGIARDDEDVALVFAQLGERRLRAGIAALLDRRLVAPQALRRFLQSGPRGLTAEKACESAAARLRDIFAGVRDGLDVFLDDGPIRHPQFAMLAEDIRGLSGGPERPAPPRSDADKAASGQTERPAPHPEHHDVARPLHDDVARPFQGRERQAAFRSLIDRLRAYFLTQDGKPRGDKFAGTPFKATDCCTDDAWRRHRATAARIAEPVADAIKGFRRDLNAVMSRGVWRIFAVALRQYQRTLDAHALLDFSGVLERAVKLLNDLDEFAESRLRLEARYRHVLVDEFQDTSRAQWDLVLQLVRSWGEGFGAADDAIRPSIFIVGDRKQSIYGFRDADVSVVDEAAAFIEGLRPGSQPRQAITVSFRAAPEILSFVNDVFEAIARESASTRSDAFRYDERDRFPMSAVGVEAARPSGLATGARAAATAGGASPVPTVIAAESAKANAELVADEIVRLLSGATVRDRTTGVARGAQPADIAILLRSRDSHRDFESALERRGVSTYVYKGLGFFDADEIQDALAVLRYLADPLSDLRAAALLRSRVVRLSDTAIAA
;
A
#
# COMPACT_ATOMS: atom_id res chain seq x y z
N MET A 1 22.89 54.17 -13.16
CA MET A 1 22.67 52.72 -13.02
C MET A 1 22.02 52.50 -11.67
N LYS A 2 20.87 51.83 -11.61
CA LYS A 2 20.33 51.35 -10.32
C LYS A 2 21.14 50.11 -9.94
N SER A 3 21.64 50.06 -8.72
CA SER A 3 22.26 48.85 -8.16
C SER A 3 21.20 47.75 -8.04
N GLU A 4 21.54 46.53 -8.45
CA GLU A 4 20.71 45.36 -8.16
C GLU A 4 20.65 45.14 -6.64
N PRO A 5 19.52 44.68 -6.09
CA PRO A 5 19.40 44.39 -4.66
C PRO A 5 20.28 43.19 -4.30
N MET A 6 21.09 43.34 -3.25
CA MET A 6 21.87 42.26 -2.65
C MET A 6 20.90 41.24 -2.04
N LEU A 7 21.04 39.95 -2.36
CA LEU A 7 20.03 38.96 -2.01
C LEU A 7 20.31 38.34 -0.62
N PRO A 8 19.29 37.99 0.19
CA PRO A 8 19.49 37.67 1.61
C PRO A 8 20.34 36.42 1.92
N PHE A 9 20.68 35.62 0.91
CA PHE A 9 21.55 34.44 1.04
C PHE A 9 23.03 34.71 0.78
N ASP A 10 23.39 35.95 0.41
CA ASP A 10 24.78 36.40 0.24
C ASP A 10 25.50 36.71 1.57
N ASP A 11 24.82 36.52 2.72
CA ASP A 11 25.35 36.68 4.09
C ASP A 11 26.39 35.59 4.48
N VAL A 12 27.45 35.46 3.68
CA VAL A 12 28.72 34.89 4.14
C VAL A 12 29.35 35.93 5.07
N ALA A 13 29.18 35.73 6.37
CA ALA A 13 29.59 36.65 7.44
C ALA A 13 30.97 37.32 7.20
N GLN A 14 30.95 38.55 6.69
CA GLN A 14 32.15 39.36 6.51
C GLN A 14 32.56 40.00 7.85
N GLY A 15 33.16 39.21 8.74
CA GLY A 15 33.81 39.76 9.93
C GLY A 15 33.77 38.92 11.20
N ALA A 16 34.38 37.74 11.20
CA ALA A 16 35.04 37.17 12.39
C ALA A 16 35.91 35.97 12.00
N ASP A 17 37.21 36.03 12.32
CA ASP A 17 38.24 34.98 12.35
C ASP A 17 38.12 33.80 11.36
N THR A 18 39.04 33.75 10.38
CA THR A 18 38.99 32.87 9.20
C THR A 18 39.31 31.40 9.50
N LEU A 19 38.43 30.73 10.25
CA LEU A 19 38.31 29.28 10.20
C LEU A 19 37.77 28.90 8.81
N VAL A 20 38.67 28.36 7.97
CA VAL A 20 38.32 27.81 6.64
C VAL A 20 37.20 26.78 6.82
N ARG A 21 35.96 27.16 6.50
CA ARG A 21 34.85 26.21 6.48
C ARG A 21 35.16 25.16 5.41
N PRO A 22 35.15 23.86 5.72
CA PRO A 22 35.42 22.84 4.72
C PRO A 22 34.36 22.91 3.62
N TYR A 23 34.81 23.06 2.38
CA TYR A 23 33.93 23.07 1.22
C TYR A 23 33.20 21.73 1.11
N LEU A 24 31.88 21.74 1.26
CA LEU A 24 31.04 20.57 1.07
C LEU A 24 30.88 20.30 -0.42
N ILE A 25 30.97 19.04 -0.82
CA ILE A 25 30.78 18.64 -2.22
C ILE A 25 29.38 18.97 -2.77
N ASP A 26 28.40 19.21 -1.87
CA ASP A 26 27.01 19.54 -2.19
C ASP A 26 26.63 21.01 -1.86
N GLU A 27 27.61 21.90 -1.63
CA GLU A 27 27.37 23.30 -1.23
C GLU A 27 26.57 24.10 -2.27
N ASP A 28 26.86 23.94 -3.57
CA ASP A 28 26.10 24.59 -4.65
C ASP A 28 24.63 24.14 -4.68
N ALA A 29 24.37 22.86 -4.41
CA ALA A 29 23.02 22.32 -4.31
C ALA A 29 22.28 22.88 -3.09
N ARG A 30 22.98 23.06 -1.95
CA ARG A 30 22.45 23.71 -0.74
C ARG A 30 22.09 25.17 -0.99
N ARG A 31 22.96 25.94 -1.64
CA ARG A 31 22.73 27.35 -1.98
C ARG A 31 21.49 27.52 -2.86
N ARG A 32 21.38 26.76 -3.96
CA ARG A 32 20.18 26.76 -4.82
C ARG A 32 18.92 26.30 -4.08
N ALA A 33 19.02 25.30 -3.21
CA ALA A 33 17.88 24.81 -2.45
C ALA A 33 17.29 25.85 -1.46
N VAL A 34 18.12 26.72 -0.88
CA VAL A 34 17.63 27.81 0.01
C VAL A 34 17.26 29.10 -0.72
N ASP A 35 17.58 29.23 -2.02
CA ASP A 35 17.19 30.38 -2.83
C ASP A 35 15.66 30.37 -3.08
N PRO A 36 14.90 31.34 -2.54
CA PRO A 36 13.45 31.38 -2.67
C PRO A 36 12.97 31.60 -4.11
N THR A 37 13.84 32.09 -5.00
CA THR A 37 13.49 32.43 -6.38
C THR A 37 13.53 31.21 -7.31
N GLU A 38 14.34 30.18 -7.04
CA GLU A 38 14.43 28.96 -7.86
C GLU A 38 13.25 28.00 -7.60
N ASN A 39 12.90 27.17 -8.60
CA ASN A 39 12.02 26.02 -8.41
C ASN A 39 12.87 24.77 -8.18
N ILE A 40 12.62 24.00 -7.12
CA ILE A 40 13.54 22.94 -6.66
C ILE A 40 12.81 21.63 -6.34
N VAL A 41 13.39 20.52 -6.79
CA VAL A 41 13.16 19.17 -6.27
C VAL A 41 14.47 18.70 -5.64
N LEU A 42 14.51 18.70 -4.31
CA LEU A 42 15.67 18.38 -3.50
C LEU A 42 15.65 16.91 -3.05
N GLU A 43 16.55 16.12 -3.64
CA GLU A 43 16.85 14.77 -3.18
C GLU A 43 17.80 14.86 -1.96
N ALA A 44 17.23 14.78 -0.76
CA ALA A 44 17.94 15.03 0.50
C ALA A 44 18.17 13.75 1.30
N SER A 45 19.33 13.12 1.09
CA SER A 45 19.68 11.84 1.71
C SER A 45 19.63 11.85 3.25
N ALA A 46 19.45 10.70 3.87
CA ALA A 46 19.34 10.57 5.33
C ALA A 46 20.43 11.33 6.14
N GLY A 47 19.99 12.28 6.98
CA GLY A 47 20.87 13.04 7.87
C GLY A 47 21.58 14.26 7.24
N THR A 48 21.28 14.60 5.99
CA THR A 48 21.87 15.76 5.26
C THR A 48 21.38 17.14 5.68
N GLY A 49 20.36 17.20 6.54
CA GLY A 49 19.77 18.45 7.00
C GLY A 49 18.57 18.93 6.20
N LYS A 50 17.80 18.05 5.53
CA LYS A 50 16.59 18.38 4.76
C LYS A 50 15.66 19.41 5.43
N THR A 51 15.33 19.21 6.70
CA THR A 51 14.48 20.12 7.49
C THR A 51 15.14 21.47 7.74
N ARG A 52 16.48 21.52 7.87
CA ARG A 52 17.20 22.80 7.95
C ARG A 52 17.06 23.56 6.64
N VAL A 53 17.31 22.92 5.50
CA VAL A 53 17.21 23.56 4.17
C VAL A 53 15.79 24.10 3.94
N LEU A 54 14.76 23.33 4.27
CA LEU A 54 13.36 23.78 4.18
C LEU A 54 13.09 24.99 5.10
N VAL A 55 13.55 24.95 6.36
CA VAL A 55 13.39 26.07 7.32
C VAL A 55 14.13 27.33 6.85
N GLU A 56 15.38 27.23 6.41
CA GLU A 56 16.17 28.37 5.90
C GLU A 56 15.50 28.95 4.63
N ARG A 57 14.95 28.09 3.75
CA ARG A 57 14.19 28.54 2.58
C ARG A 57 12.91 29.28 2.96
N TYR A 58 12.14 28.77 3.93
CA TYR A 58 10.94 29.45 4.43
C TYR A 58 11.29 30.81 5.04
N VAL A 59 12.37 30.88 5.81
CA VAL A 59 12.90 32.15 6.35
C VAL A 59 13.34 33.09 5.23
N ASN A 60 14.01 32.59 4.18
CA ASN A 60 14.41 33.42 3.04
C ASN A 60 13.23 33.96 2.23
N LEU A 61 12.10 33.24 2.12
CA LEU A 61 10.86 33.77 1.56
C LEU A 61 10.36 34.98 2.38
N LEU A 62 10.30 34.84 3.70
CA LEU A 62 9.87 35.93 4.60
C LEU A 62 10.83 37.13 4.56
N ARG A 63 12.15 36.89 4.49
CA ARG A 63 13.20 37.93 4.34
C ARG A 63 13.13 38.62 2.97
N ALA A 64 12.72 37.92 1.92
CA ALA A 64 12.49 38.51 0.61
C ALA A 64 11.22 39.39 0.55
N GLY A 65 10.44 39.48 1.63
CA GLY A 65 9.22 40.30 1.70
C GLY A 65 7.92 39.56 1.41
N VAL A 66 7.96 38.22 1.23
CA VAL A 66 6.75 37.41 1.06
C VAL A 66 5.97 37.36 2.39
N GLU A 67 4.65 37.50 2.31
CA GLU A 67 3.75 37.41 3.47
C GLU A 67 3.52 35.95 3.92
N PRO A 68 3.37 35.66 5.24
CA PRO A 68 3.33 34.28 5.75
C PRO A 68 2.17 33.44 5.22
N ASP A 69 1.02 34.06 4.95
CA ASP A 69 -0.16 33.42 4.40
C ASP A 69 -0.05 33.18 2.89
N HIS A 70 0.94 33.77 2.21
CA HIS A 70 1.30 33.43 0.83
C HIS A 70 2.17 32.16 0.71
N ILE A 71 2.64 31.60 1.83
CA ILE A 71 3.56 30.45 1.86
C ILE A 71 2.88 29.20 2.45
N LEU A 72 2.48 28.26 1.59
CA LEU A 72 1.94 26.97 1.98
C LEU A 72 3.07 25.94 2.21
N ALA A 73 3.27 25.51 3.45
CA ALA A 73 4.14 24.39 3.78
C ALA A 73 3.33 23.14 4.17
N MET A 74 3.59 22.03 3.49
CA MET A 74 2.87 20.76 3.62
C MET A 74 3.80 19.67 4.17
N THR A 75 3.29 18.89 5.12
CA THR A 75 4.01 17.78 5.77
C THR A 75 3.11 16.55 5.93
N PHE A 76 3.70 15.40 6.29
CA PHE A 76 2.94 14.16 6.50
C PHE A 76 2.41 13.95 7.93
N THR A 77 2.92 14.68 8.92
CA THR A 77 2.48 14.49 10.31
C THR A 77 2.32 15.80 11.06
N ARG A 78 1.29 15.88 11.92
CA ARG A 78 1.04 17.07 12.76
C ARG A 78 2.23 17.41 13.66
N LYS A 79 3.02 16.39 14.05
CA LYS A 79 4.28 16.57 14.79
C LYS A 79 5.35 17.25 13.93
N ALA A 80 5.54 16.82 12.67
CA ALA A 80 6.47 17.47 11.75
C ALA A 80 6.07 18.92 11.47
N ALA A 81 4.78 19.19 11.23
CA ALA A 81 4.26 20.56 11.07
C ALA A 81 4.57 21.44 12.29
N ALA A 82 4.31 20.95 13.51
CA ALA A 82 4.58 21.69 14.74
C ALA A 82 6.09 21.92 14.98
N GLU A 83 6.93 20.89 14.78
CA GLU A 83 8.39 21.04 14.89
C GLU A 83 8.96 22.00 13.83
N MET A 84 8.43 21.97 12.61
CA MET A 84 8.82 22.89 11.53
C MET A 84 8.44 24.34 11.86
N ARG A 85 7.22 24.58 12.38
CA ARG A 85 6.77 25.89 12.84
C ARG A 85 7.69 26.46 13.92
N GLN A 86 8.03 25.65 14.93
CA GLN A 86 8.92 26.09 16.00
C GLN A 86 10.31 26.45 15.44
N ARG A 87 10.89 25.61 14.58
CA ARG A 87 12.20 25.87 13.96
C ARG A 87 12.24 27.15 13.12
N ILE A 88 11.15 27.49 12.43
CA ILE A 88 11.04 28.76 11.67
C ILE A 88 11.01 29.94 12.63
N ILE A 89 10.23 29.87 13.70
CA ILE A 89 10.17 30.91 14.74
C ILE A 89 11.55 31.11 15.41
N ASP A 90 12.18 30.02 15.85
CA ASP A 90 13.50 30.05 16.49
C ASP A 90 14.57 30.67 15.55
N ARG A 91 14.52 30.33 14.25
CA ARG A 91 15.47 30.81 13.24
C ARG A 91 15.25 32.27 12.85
N LEU A 92 13.99 32.74 12.81
CA LEU A 92 13.68 34.17 12.65
C LEU A 92 14.17 34.98 13.85
N GLU A 93 13.98 34.49 15.07
CA GLU A 93 14.50 35.14 16.28
C GLU A 93 16.04 35.18 16.27
N GLU A 94 16.71 34.10 15.86
CA GLU A 94 18.16 34.08 15.66
C GLU A 94 18.62 35.12 14.61
N ALA A 95 17.98 35.16 13.43
CA ALA A 95 18.30 36.13 12.38
C ALA A 95 18.13 37.59 12.84
N SER A 96 17.07 37.88 13.61
CA SER A 96 16.78 39.21 14.17
C SER A 96 17.89 39.76 15.08
N ARG A 97 18.77 38.91 15.60
CA ARG A 97 19.92 39.30 16.44
C ARG A 97 21.19 39.57 15.65
N LEU A 98 21.19 39.26 14.34
CA LEU A 98 22.36 39.34 13.45
C LEU A 98 22.29 40.51 12.47
N SER A 99 21.10 41.04 12.16
CA SER A 99 20.90 42.13 11.20
C SER A 99 19.71 43.02 11.60
N GLU A 100 19.85 44.35 11.42
CA GLU A 100 18.77 45.32 11.67
C GLU A 100 17.58 45.13 10.70
N PHE A 101 17.83 44.69 9.47
CA PHE A 101 16.78 44.37 8.50
C PHE A 101 15.92 43.19 8.98
N ASP A 102 16.59 42.13 9.45
CA ASP A 102 15.91 40.95 10.01
C ASP A 102 15.22 41.27 11.34
N ALA A 103 15.75 42.22 12.12
CA ALA A 103 15.09 42.73 13.33
C ALA A 103 13.77 43.44 13.01
N ALA A 104 13.74 44.29 11.96
CA ALA A 104 12.53 44.97 11.52
C ALA A 104 11.47 43.98 11.01
N ARG A 105 11.84 43.06 10.10
CA ARG A 105 10.92 42.04 9.56
C ARG A 105 10.44 41.08 10.64
N TRP A 106 11.30 40.71 11.60
CA TRP A 106 10.88 39.92 12.77
C TRP A 106 9.86 40.67 13.63
N HIS A 107 10.04 41.96 13.88
CA HIS A 107 9.11 42.74 14.72
C HIS A 107 7.71 42.80 14.10
N GLU A 108 7.62 43.03 12.79
CA GLU A 108 6.39 42.97 12.00
C GLU A 108 5.73 41.58 12.06
N LEU A 109 6.50 40.51 11.82
CA LEU A 109 5.99 39.14 11.78
C LEU A 109 5.61 38.59 13.16
N LYS A 110 6.20 39.11 14.25
CA LYS A 110 5.99 38.60 15.61
C LYS A 110 4.55 38.72 16.09
N GLU A 111 3.83 39.75 15.65
CA GLU A 111 2.40 39.92 15.96
C GLU A 111 1.49 39.04 15.09
N ARG A 112 2.02 38.54 13.96
CA ARG A 112 1.32 37.75 12.94
C ARG A 112 1.84 36.31 12.80
N LEU A 113 2.52 35.79 13.82
CA LEU A 113 2.99 34.39 13.83
C LEU A 113 1.88 33.35 13.70
N GLY A 114 0.61 33.73 13.88
CA GLY A 114 -0.57 32.91 13.56
C GLY A 114 -0.64 32.52 12.08
N ASP A 115 -0.31 33.45 11.19
CA ASP A 115 -0.50 33.40 9.73
C ASP A 115 0.43 32.39 9.04
N ILE A 116 1.49 31.94 9.73
CA ILE A 116 2.44 30.93 9.25
C ILE A 116 1.71 29.61 8.90
N ALA A 117 1.47 29.39 7.61
CA ALA A 117 0.65 28.31 7.08
C ALA A 117 1.43 27.00 6.89
N ILE A 118 1.67 26.30 8.00
CA ILE A 118 2.28 24.95 8.00
C ILE A 118 1.24 23.92 8.43
N SER A 119 0.99 22.92 7.59
CA SER A 119 -0.11 21.96 7.77
C SER A 119 0.30 20.53 7.41
N THR A 120 -0.59 19.57 7.70
CA THR A 120 -0.54 18.26 7.02
C THR A 120 -1.39 18.31 5.76
N ILE A 121 -1.10 17.46 4.77
CA ILE A 121 -1.86 17.41 3.51
C ILE A 121 -3.37 17.27 3.78
N ASP A 122 -3.78 16.38 4.68
CA ASP A 122 -5.20 16.18 5.02
C ASP A 122 -5.83 17.41 5.72
N ALA A 123 -5.04 18.15 6.50
CA ALA A 123 -5.51 19.35 7.19
C ALA A 123 -5.67 20.54 6.23
N PHE A 124 -4.79 20.63 5.22
CA PHE A 124 -4.95 21.57 4.11
C PHE A 124 -6.21 21.24 3.29
N CYS A 125 -6.38 19.98 2.87
CA CYS A 125 -7.57 19.54 2.16
C CYS A 125 -8.86 19.82 2.96
N LEU A 126 -8.87 19.55 4.28
CA LEU A 126 -10.00 19.86 5.15
C LEU A 126 -10.28 21.38 5.23
N SER A 127 -9.24 22.21 5.30
CA SER A 127 -9.37 23.66 5.29
C SER A 127 -9.99 24.14 3.98
N LEU A 128 -9.52 23.60 2.86
CA LEU A 128 -9.99 23.94 1.52
C LEU A 128 -11.47 23.61 1.33
N LEU A 129 -11.89 22.40 1.72
CA LEU A 129 -13.29 21.97 1.66
C LEU A 129 -14.23 22.79 2.57
N ARG A 130 -13.70 23.38 3.65
CA ARG A 130 -14.45 24.27 4.54
C ARG A 130 -14.49 25.72 4.05
N GLU A 131 -13.53 26.13 3.23
CA GLU A 131 -13.53 27.45 2.58
C GLU A 131 -14.46 27.46 1.35
N PHE A 132 -14.57 26.35 0.62
CA PHE A 132 -15.38 26.21 -0.61
C PHE A 132 -16.31 24.97 -0.59
N PRO A 133 -17.25 24.85 0.38
CA PRO A 133 -18.06 23.65 0.53
C PRO A 133 -19.08 23.44 -0.61
N LEU A 134 -19.58 24.53 -1.19
CA LEU A 134 -20.58 24.47 -2.27
C LEU A 134 -19.94 24.00 -3.59
N GLU A 135 -18.78 24.57 -3.94
CA GLU A 135 -18.00 24.20 -5.11
C GLU A 135 -17.46 22.76 -5.01
N ALA A 136 -17.18 22.29 -3.79
CA ALA A 136 -16.71 20.92 -3.54
C ALA A 136 -17.82 19.84 -3.59
N ASP A 137 -19.10 20.25 -3.68
CA ASP A 137 -20.26 19.34 -3.55
C ASP A 137 -20.20 18.56 -2.22
N VAL A 138 -20.04 19.28 -1.11
CA VAL A 138 -20.07 18.74 0.26
C VAL A 138 -21.05 19.52 1.15
N ASP A 139 -21.64 18.86 2.14
CA ASP A 139 -22.50 19.54 3.13
C ASP A 139 -21.67 20.55 3.94
N PRO A 140 -22.04 21.84 4.06
CA PRO A 140 -21.27 22.81 4.84
C PRO A 140 -21.05 22.44 6.32
N GLY A 141 -21.89 21.57 6.87
CA GLY A 141 -21.78 20.99 8.21
C GLY A 141 -21.08 19.63 8.26
N PHE A 142 -20.32 19.23 7.22
CA PHE A 142 -19.68 17.91 7.18
C PHE A 142 -18.69 17.68 8.33
N ASP A 143 -18.69 16.46 8.86
CA ASP A 143 -17.75 16.02 9.89
C ASP A 143 -16.80 14.93 9.38
N LEU A 144 -15.68 14.75 10.08
CA LEU A 144 -14.76 13.65 9.80
C LEU A 144 -15.21 12.38 10.51
N ALA A 145 -15.42 11.31 9.74
CA ALA A 145 -15.67 9.98 10.27
C ALA A 145 -14.45 9.50 11.09
N ALA A 146 -14.67 9.14 12.36
CA ALA A 146 -13.62 8.60 13.21
C ALA A 146 -13.23 7.18 12.78
N ASP A 147 -11.95 6.81 12.96
CA ASP A 147 -11.42 5.48 12.63
C ASP A 147 -12.22 4.32 13.30
N THR A 148 -12.89 4.60 14.42
CA THR A 148 -13.78 3.67 15.13
C THR A 148 -15.12 3.43 14.44
N ASP A 149 -15.61 4.40 13.67
CA ASP A 149 -16.89 4.34 12.95
C ASP A 149 -16.76 3.75 11.54
N ILE A 150 -15.60 3.92 10.89
CA ILE A 150 -15.35 3.40 9.54
C ILE A 150 -15.74 1.91 9.38
N PRO A 151 -15.36 0.97 10.27
CA PRO A 151 -15.72 -0.44 10.10
C PRO A 151 -17.24 -0.69 10.11
N ARG A 152 -17.99 0.09 10.92
CA ARG A 152 -19.46 0.01 10.99
C ARG A 152 -20.09 0.53 9.69
N LEU A 153 -19.62 1.68 9.20
CA LEU A 153 -20.09 2.32 7.96
C LEU A 153 -19.77 1.44 6.74
N VAL A 154 -18.60 0.78 6.72
CA VAL A 154 -18.22 -0.20 5.69
C VAL A 154 -19.18 -1.38 5.70
N GLU A 155 -19.40 -2.08 6.82
CA GLU A 155 -20.32 -3.23 6.84
C GLU A 155 -21.77 -2.85 6.47
N GLU A 156 -22.26 -1.69 6.89
CA GLU A 156 -23.59 -1.19 6.48
C GLU A 156 -23.66 -0.99 4.95
N SER A 157 -22.60 -0.42 4.36
CA SER A 157 -22.51 -0.25 2.90
C SER A 157 -22.41 -1.60 2.17
N LEU A 158 -21.75 -2.61 2.76
CA LEU A 158 -21.65 -3.97 2.21
C LEU A 158 -22.99 -4.69 2.28
N ASP A 159 -23.79 -4.55 3.34
CA ASP A 159 -25.14 -5.11 3.42
C ASP A 159 -26.07 -4.55 2.34
N ARG A 160 -25.94 -3.25 2.00
CA ARG A 160 -26.65 -2.64 0.86
C ARG A 160 -26.11 -3.20 -0.47
N THR A 161 -24.80 -3.27 -0.62
CA THR A 161 -24.11 -3.77 -1.82
C THR A 161 -24.48 -5.21 -2.16
N PHE A 162 -24.41 -6.12 -1.19
CA PHE A 162 -24.61 -7.56 -1.42
C PHE A 162 -26.08 -7.86 -1.77
N ARG A 163 -27.04 -7.11 -1.22
CA ARG A 163 -28.45 -7.18 -1.65
C ARG A 163 -28.61 -6.80 -3.12
N ILE A 164 -27.99 -5.71 -3.56
CA ILE A 164 -28.02 -5.28 -4.97
C ILE A 164 -27.31 -6.30 -5.88
N CYS A 165 -26.11 -6.74 -5.51
CA CYS A 165 -25.31 -7.65 -6.31
C CYS A 165 -25.89 -9.07 -6.41
N ARG A 166 -26.66 -9.54 -5.43
CA ARG A 166 -27.47 -10.78 -5.55
C ARG A 166 -28.60 -10.64 -6.58
N GLY A 167 -29.12 -9.43 -6.80
CA GLY A 167 -30.02 -9.12 -7.91
C GLY A 167 -29.29 -9.23 -9.25
N ILE A 168 -28.16 -8.51 -9.38
CA ILE A 168 -27.31 -8.51 -10.59
C ILE A 168 -26.83 -9.92 -10.96
N ALA A 169 -26.51 -10.77 -9.98
CA ALA A 169 -26.09 -12.17 -10.17
C ALA A 169 -27.15 -13.08 -10.84
N ARG A 170 -28.40 -12.62 -11.00
CA ARG A 170 -29.40 -13.34 -11.80
C ARG A 170 -29.01 -13.31 -13.27
N ASP A 171 -28.63 -12.14 -13.77
CA ASP A 171 -28.44 -11.86 -15.20
C ASP A 171 -26.95 -11.74 -15.61
N ASP A 172 -26.06 -11.41 -14.67
CA ASP A 172 -24.60 -11.30 -14.90
C ASP A 172 -23.85 -12.56 -14.43
N GLU A 173 -23.29 -13.31 -15.38
CA GLU A 173 -22.54 -14.54 -15.08
C GLU A 173 -21.22 -14.31 -14.32
N ASP A 174 -20.51 -13.21 -14.56
CA ASP A 174 -19.23 -12.94 -13.88
C ASP A 174 -19.50 -12.65 -12.39
N VAL A 175 -20.56 -11.91 -12.08
CA VAL A 175 -20.99 -11.62 -10.70
C VAL A 175 -21.49 -12.89 -10.02
N ALA A 176 -22.31 -13.71 -10.69
CA ALA A 176 -22.76 -15.01 -10.18
C ALA A 176 -21.60 -15.96 -9.86
N LEU A 177 -20.59 -16.02 -10.74
CA LEU A 177 -19.38 -16.80 -10.56
C LEU A 177 -18.61 -16.39 -9.31
N VAL A 178 -18.46 -15.09 -9.05
CA VAL A 178 -17.72 -14.59 -7.88
C VAL A 178 -18.38 -15.00 -6.57
N PHE A 179 -19.71 -14.90 -6.46
CA PHE A 179 -20.45 -15.42 -5.30
C PHE A 179 -20.25 -16.92 -5.12
N ALA A 180 -20.34 -17.70 -6.20
CA ALA A 180 -20.19 -19.16 -6.17
C ALA A 180 -18.77 -19.65 -5.84
N GLN A 181 -17.73 -18.86 -6.10
CA GLN A 181 -16.33 -19.27 -5.90
C GLN A 181 -15.69 -18.76 -4.61
N LEU A 182 -16.01 -17.53 -4.18
CA LEU A 182 -15.43 -16.96 -2.96
C LEU A 182 -16.30 -17.21 -1.72
N GLY A 183 -17.62 -17.29 -1.89
CA GLY A 183 -18.57 -17.26 -0.79
C GLY A 183 -18.62 -15.89 -0.08
N GLU A 184 -19.71 -15.63 0.63
CA GLU A 184 -20.00 -14.28 1.14
C GLU A 184 -18.93 -13.76 2.11
N ARG A 185 -18.46 -14.56 3.08
CA ARG A 185 -17.49 -14.11 4.08
C ARG A 185 -16.17 -13.63 3.47
N ARG A 186 -15.62 -14.37 2.48
CA ARG A 186 -14.37 -13.97 1.82
C ARG A 186 -14.59 -12.80 0.87
N LEU A 187 -15.73 -12.77 0.18
CA LEU A 187 -16.08 -11.68 -0.70
C LEU A 187 -16.27 -10.36 0.08
N ARG A 188 -16.96 -10.37 1.24
CA ARG A 188 -17.10 -9.19 2.12
C ARG A 188 -15.74 -8.65 2.52
N ALA A 189 -14.88 -9.49 3.11
CA ALA A 189 -13.52 -9.10 3.51
C ALA A 189 -12.68 -8.57 2.34
N GLY A 190 -12.81 -9.19 1.15
CA GLY A 190 -12.12 -8.73 -0.07
C GLY A 190 -12.62 -7.37 -0.56
N ILE A 191 -13.93 -7.12 -0.58
CA ILE A 191 -14.50 -5.83 -0.98
C ILE A 191 -14.20 -4.75 0.07
N ALA A 192 -14.24 -5.07 1.36
CA ALA A 192 -13.82 -4.16 2.44
C ALA A 192 -12.37 -3.70 2.26
N ALA A 193 -11.44 -4.63 1.99
CA ALA A 193 -10.03 -4.30 1.72
C ALA A 193 -9.82 -3.49 0.42
N LEU A 194 -10.73 -3.59 -0.56
CA LEU A 194 -10.71 -2.73 -1.75
C LEU A 194 -11.29 -1.33 -1.48
N LEU A 195 -12.27 -1.20 -0.57
CA LEU A 195 -12.82 0.08 -0.13
C LEU A 195 -11.80 0.89 0.70
N ASP A 196 -11.07 0.20 1.59
CA ASP A 196 -9.95 0.76 2.36
C ASP A 196 -8.86 1.35 1.45
N ARG A 197 -8.59 0.69 0.31
CA ARG A 197 -7.59 1.13 -0.68
C ARG A 197 -8.19 1.78 -1.94
N ARG A 198 -9.36 2.43 -1.81
CA ARG A 198 -10.11 2.92 -2.98
C ARG A 198 -9.43 4.02 -3.79
N LEU A 199 -8.40 4.69 -3.27
CA LEU A 199 -7.62 5.67 -4.04
C LEU A 199 -6.86 5.00 -5.20
N VAL A 200 -6.39 3.76 -5.01
CA VAL A 200 -5.56 3.02 -5.98
C VAL A 200 -6.26 1.80 -6.56
N ALA A 201 -7.08 1.10 -5.77
CA ALA A 201 -7.75 -0.13 -6.20
C ALA A 201 -8.55 -0.01 -7.52
N PRO A 202 -9.30 1.07 -7.81
CA PRO A 202 -10.02 1.22 -9.06
C PRO A 202 -9.10 1.31 -10.28
N GLN A 203 -8.00 2.06 -10.18
CA GLN A 203 -7.04 2.20 -11.28
C GLN A 203 -6.29 0.89 -11.54
N ALA A 204 -5.84 0.22 -10.46
CA ALA A 204 -5.17 -1.07 -10.53
C ALA A 204 -6.07 -2.16 -11.16
N LEU A 205 -7.34 -2.25 -10.72
CA LEU A 205 -8.31 -3.19 -11.29
C LEU A 205 -8.63 -2.87 -12.75
N ARG A 206 -8.82 -1.59 -13.12
CA ARG A 206 -9.03 -1.18 -14.51
C ARG A 206 -7.85 -1.56 -15.41
N ARG A 207 -6.61 -1.30 -14.97
CA ARG A 207 -5.39 -1.65 -15.72
C ARG A 207 -5.26 -3.17 -15.91
N PHE A 208 -5.53 -3.96 -14.87
CA PHE A 208 -5.57 -5.41 -14.95
C PHE A 208 -6.63 -5.90 -15.96
N LEU A 209 -7.86 -5.36 -15.89
CA LEU A 209 -8.95 -5.72 -16.79
C LEU A 209 -8.72 -5.28 -18.25
N GLN A 210 -8.02 -4.17 -18.49
CA GLN A 210 -7.63 -3.71 -19.83
C GLN A 210 -6.64 -4.67 -20.51
N SER A 211 -5.73 -5.27 -19.74
CA SER A 211 -4.79 -6.29 -20.21
C SER A 211 -5.40 -7.70 -20.32
N GLY A 212 -6.60 -7.92 -19.77
CA GLY A 212 -7.28 -9.20 -19.77
C GLY A 212 -7.99 -9.53 -21.10
N PRO A 213 -8.24 -10.83 -21.39
CA PRO A 213 -8.93 -11.27 -22.60
C PRO A 213 -10.41 -10.85 -22.59
N ARG A 214 -10.73 -9.81 -23.37
CA ARG A 214 -12.05 -9.14 -23.38
C ARG A 214 -13.25 -10.07 -23.69
N GLY A 215 -13.06 -11.08 -24.52
CA GLY A 215 -14.12 -11.99 -24.99
C GLY A 215 -14.22 -13.35 -24.27
N LEU A 216 -13.47 -13.55 -23.18
CA LEU A 216 -13.44 -14.80 -22.42
C LEU A 216 -14.65 -14.88 -21.47
N THR A 217 -15.46 -15.94 -21.58
CA THR A 217 -16.57 -16.24 -20.66
C THR A 217 -16.23 -17.43 -19.78
N ALA A 218 -16.99 -17.64 -18.69
CA ALA A 218 -16.86 -18.83 -17.85
C ALA A 218 -17.05 -20.13 -18.67
N GLU A 219 -17.99 -20.12 -19.62
CA GLU A 219 -18.22 -21.21 -20.58
C GLU A 219 -16.99 -21.48 -21.44
N LYS A 220 -16.47 -20.49 -22.18
CA LYS A 220 -15.27 -20.65 -23.02
C LYS A 220 -14.03 -21.11 -22.24
N ALA A 221 -13.91 -20.68 -20.98
CA ALA A 221 -12.85 -21.15 -20.09
C ALA A 221 -13.03 -22.65 -19.74
N CYS A 222 -14.26 -23.10 -19.48
CA CYS A 222 -14.57 -24.52 -19.27
C CYS A 222 -14.33 -25.33 -20.56
N GLU A 223 -14.80 -24.86 -21.72
CA GLU A 223 -14.59 -25.52 -23.03
C GLU A 223 -13.11 -25.70 -23.36
N SER A 224 -12.32 -24.63 -23.21
CA SER A 224 -10.88 -24.64 -23.46
C SER A 224 -10.13 -25.58 -22.51
N ALA A 225 -10.56 -25.65 -21.25
CA ALA A 225 -10.00 -26.58 -20.28
C ALA A 225 -10.43 -28.03 -20.54
N ALA A 226 -11.68 -28.26 -20.94
CA ALA A 226 -12.20 -29.58 -21.31
C ALA A 226 -11.54 -30.13 -22.58
N ALA A 227 -11.23 -29.28 -23.57
CA ALA A 227 -10.39 -29.65 -24.72
C ALA A 227 -9.00 -30.09 -24.28
N ARG A 228 -8.27 -29.25 -23.52
CA ARG A 228 -6.93 -29.59 -22.99
C ARG A 228 -6.92 -30.89 -22.19
N LEU A 229 -7.94 -31.14 -21.36
CA LEU A 229 -8.05 -32.39 -20.59
C LEU A 229 -8.34 -33.61 -21.49
N ARG A 230 -9.22 -33.49 -22.49
CA ARG A 230 -9.45 -34.56 -23.47
C ARG A 230 -8.16 -34.94 -24.20
N ASP A 231 -7.38 -33.96 -24.65
CA ASP A 231 -6.11 -34.22 -25.35
C ASP A 231 -5.11 -34.98 -24.46
N ILE A 232 -5.01 -34.61 -23.17
CA ILE A 232 -4.19 -35.31 -22.18
C ILE A 232 -4.65 -36.77 -21.97
N PHE A 233 -5.96 -36.99 -21.84
CA PHE A 233 -6.52 -38.32 -21.62
C PHE A 233 -6.49 -39.20 -22.88
N ALA A 234 -6.57 -38.61 -24.08
CA ALA A 234 -6.34 -39.32 -25.34
C ALA A 234 -4.87 -39.75 -25.52
N GLY A 235 -3.92 -39.04 -24.92
CA GLY A 235 -2.48 -39.39 -24.89
C GLY A 235 -2.07 -40.49 -23.90
N VAL A 236 -3.02 -41.22 -23.32
CA VAL A 236 -2.77 -42.35 -22.42
C VAL A 236 -2.39 -43.59 -23.23
N ARG A 237 -1.17 -44.09 -23.02
CA ARG A 237 -0.51 -45.11 -23.88
C ARG A 237 -1.33 -46.38 -24.08
N ASP A 238 -1.98 -46.86 -23.03
CA ASP A 238 -2.71 -48.14 -23.02
C ASP A 238 -4.23 -47.96 -23.20
N GLY A 239 -4.67 -46.74 -23.56
CA GLY A 239 -6.07 -46.35 -23.67
C GLY A 239 -6.67 -45.80 -22.38
N LEU A 240 -7.71 -44.95 -22.52
CA LEU A 240 -8.35 -44.29 -21.39
C LEU A 240 -9.10 -45.27 -20.48
N ASP A 241 -9.88 -46.18 -21.05
CA ASP A 241 -10.69 -47.13 -20.27
C ASP A 241 -9.81 -48.08 -19.46
N VAL A 242 -8.72 -48.61 -20.04
CA VAL A 242 -7.74 -49.44 -19.33
C VAL A 242 -7.13 -48.67 -18.14
N PHE A 243 -6.80 -47.39 -18.32
CA PHE A 243 -6.30 -46.56 -17.21
C PHE A 243 -7.34 -46.36 -16.10
N LEU A 244 -8.61 -46.13 -16.45
CA LEU A 244 -9.68 -45.94 -15.47
C LEU A 244 -10.07 -47.23 -14.75
N ASP A 245 -10.07 -48.37 -15.45
CA ASP A 245 -10.44 -49.69 -14.93
C ASP A 245 -9.31 -50.31 -14.08
N ASP A 246 -8.04 -50.02 -14.40
CA ASP A 246 -6.89 -50.37 -13.54
C ASP A 246 -6.81 -49.51 -12.26
N GLY A 247 -7.60 -48.43 -12.17
CA GLY A 247 -7.62 -47.50 -11.04
C GLY A 247 -8.34 -48.03 -9.79
N PRO A 248 -8.36 -47.25 -8.69
CA PRO A 248 -9.01 -47.62 -7.43
C PRO A 248 -10.54 -47.48 -7.51
N ILE A 249 -11.17 -48.18 -8.46
CA ILE A 249 -12.58 -48.04 -8.84
C ILE A 249 -13.57 -48.45 -7.74
N ARG A 250 -13.12 -49.21 -6.73
CA ARG A 250 -13.93 -49.50 -5.53
C ARG A 250 -13.97 -48.32 -4.55
N HIS A 251 -13.09 -47.32 -4.68
CA HIS A 251 -13.08 -46.13 -3.83
C HIS A 251 -14.04 -45.06 -4.40
N PRO A 252 -15.09 -44.64 -3.65
CA PRO A 252 -16.16 -43.78 -4.20
C PRO A 252 -15.69 -42.50 -4.88
N GLN A 253 -14.68 -41.82 -4.32
CA GLN A 253 -14.14 -40.58 -4.90
C GLN A 253 -13.48 -40.79 -6.27
N PHE A 254 -12.86 -41.95 -6.50
CA PHE A 254 -12.23 -42.25 -7.79
C PHE A 254 -13.26 -42.79 -8.79
N ALA A 255 -14.24 -43.57 -8.35
CA ALA A 255 -15.35 -44.00 -9.20
C ALA A 255 -16.07 -42.80 -9.85
N MET A 256 -16.41 -41.77 -9.05
CA MET A 256 -16.98 -40.52 -9.56
C MET A 256 -16.05 -39.81 -10.55
N LEU A 257 -14.75 -39.70 -10.22
CA LEU A 257 -13.76 -39.07 -11.11
C LEU A 257 -13.63 -39.82 -12.44
N ALA A 258 -13.69 -41.15 -12.42
CA ALA A 258 -13.64 -41.98 -13.62
C ALA A 258 -14.91 -41.80 -14.48
N GLU A 259 -16.09 -41.66 -13.88
CA GLU A 259 -17.31 -41.31 -14.61
C GLU A 259 -17.22 -39.93 -15.27
N ASP A 260 -16.73 -38.90 -14.55
CA ASP A 260 -16.54 -37.57 -15.16
C ASP A 260 -15.53 -37.59 -16.31
N ILE A 261 -14.42 -38.33 -16.18
CA ILE A 261 -13.39 -38.43 -17.21
C ILE A 261 -13.93 -39.17 -18.45
N ARG A 262 -14.74 -40.23 -18.29
CA ARG A 262 -15.46 -40.84 -19.42
C ARG A 262 -16.45 -39.84 -20.04
N GLY A 263 -17.15 -39.07 -19.20
CA GLY A 263 -18.08 -38.01 -19.62
C GLY A 263 -17.43 -36.82 -20.34
N LEU A 264 -16.13 -36.57 -20.17
CA LEU A 264 -15.37 -35.62 -21.00
C LEU A 264 -15.17 -36.15 -22.43
N SER A 265 -14.95 -37.46 -22.58
CA SER A 265 -14.61 -38.10 -23.85
C SER A 265 -15.84 -38.49 -24.68
N GLY A 266 -16.99 -38.71 -24.02
CA GLY A 266 -18.28 -38.95 -24.67
C GLY A 266 -18.94 -37.66 -25.19
N GLY A 267 -19.49 -37.72 -26.40
CA GLY A 267 -20.41 -36.69 -26.90
C GLY A 267 -21.75 -36.66 -26.12
N PRO A 268 -22.62 -35.68 -26.37
CA PRO A 268 -23.81 -35.44 -25.56
C PRO A 268 -24.95 -36.44 -25.85
N GLU A 269 -24.85 -37.66 -25.33
CA GLU A 269 -25.99 -38.57 -25.22
C GLU A 269 -26.29 -38.91 -23.76
N ARG A 270 -27.36 -38.31 -23.25
CA ARG A 270 -28.05 -38.79 -22.04
C ARG A 270 -29.55 -38.84 -22.35
N PRO A 271 -30.10 -39.98 -22.78
CA PRO A 271 -31.54 -40.11 -22.96
C PRO A 271 -32.23 -39.94 -21.60
N ALA A 272 -33.34 -39.21 -21.56
CA ALA A 272 -34.16 -39.09 -20.38
C ALA A 272 -34.80 -40.46 -20.05
N PRO A 273 -35.04 -40.80 -18.77
CA PRO A 273 -35.75 -42.03 -18.42
C PRO A 273 -37.18 -42.00 -18.99
N PRO A 274 -37.74 -43.16 -19.38
CA PRO A 274 -39.08 -43.22 -19.96
C PRO A 274 -40.12 -42.77 -18.95
N ARG A 275 -40.96 -41.81 -19.34
CA ARG A 275 -42.20 -41.50 -18.61
C ARG A 275 -43.21 -42.60 -18.90
N SER A 276 -43.86 -43.11 -17.86
CA SER A 276 -44.91 -44.12 -17.96
C SER A 276 -46.15 -43.59 -18.67
N ASP A 277 -46.70 -44.38 -19.59
CA ASP A 277 -48.00 -44.11 -20.24
C ASP A 277 -49.16 -44.23 -19.25
N ALA A 278 -49.49 -43.13 -18.59
CA ALA A 278 -50.70 -42.97 -17.80
C ALA A 278 -51.11 -41.48 -17.76
N ASP A 279 -51.52 -40.94 -18.92
CA ASP A 279 -52.53 -39.88 -19.05
C ASP A 279 -52.79 -39.57 -20.54
N LYS A 280 -53.71 -40.31 -21.15
CA LYS A 280 -54.35 -40.00 -22.44
C LYS A 280 -55.86 -40.18 -22.31
N ALA A 281 -56.56 -39.11 -21.97
CA ALA A 281 -58.01 -39.01 -22.09
C ALA A 281 -58.43 -37.57 -22.41
N ALA A 282 -59.57 -37.44 -23.09
CA ALA A 282 -60.29 -36.19 -23.42
C ALA A 282 -59.66 -35.27 -24.48
N SER A 283 -59.92 -35.60 -25.76
CA SER A 283 -60.08 -34.61 -26.82
C SER A 283 -61.52 -34.05 -26.82
N GLY A 284 -61.69 -32.78 -27.21
CA GLY A 284 -63.01 -32.15 -27.38
C GLY A 284 -62.89 -30.79 -28.10
N GLN A 285 -63.64 -30.60 -29.18
CA GLN A 285 -63.54 -29.47 -30.12
C GLN A 285 -64.61 -28.37 -29.89
N THR A 286 -64.57 -27.33 -30.74
CA THR A 286 -65.52 -26.21 -31.04
C THR A 286 -65.11 -24.83 -30.51
N GLU A 287 -65.28 -23.71 -31.22
CA GLU A 287 -65.50 -23.43 -32.66
C GLU A 287 -65.07 -21.96 -32.96
N ARG A 288 -64.95 -21.56 -34.25
CA ARG A 288 -64.62 -20.17 -34.69
C ARG A 288 -65.88 -19.48 -35.22
N PRO A 289 -65.96 -18.13 -35.16
CA PRO A 289 -65.76 -17.38 -36.41
C PRO A 289 -65.00 -16.03 -36.27
N ALA A 290 -64.65 -15.45 -37.42
CA ALA A 290 -64.04 -14.13 -37.64
C ALA A 290 -64.95 -13.35 -38.66
N PRO A 291 -64.58 -12.24 -39.36
CA PRO A 291 -63.33 -11.43 -39.33
C PRO A 291 -63.48 -9.88 -39.48
N HIS A 292 -62.36 -9.14 -39.24
CA HIS A 292 -61.84 -7.92 -39.95
C HIS A 292 -62.77 -6.69 -40.26
N PRO A 293 -62.25 -5.56 -40.79
CA PRO A 293 -60.88 -5.16 -41.22
C PRO A 293 -60.36 -3.93 -40.40
N GLU A 294 -59.26 -3.19 -40.63
CA GLU A 294 -57.99 -3.23 -41.41
C GLU A 294 -57.03 -2.16 -40.76
N HIS A 295 -55.81 -1.76 -41.19
CA HIS A 295 -54.99 -2.01 -42.39
C HIS A 295 -53.55 -2.50 -42.01
N HIS A 296 -52.67 -2.49 -43.02
CA HIS A 296 -51.27 -2.91 -43.18
C HIS A 296 -50.21 -2.22 -42.28
N ASP A 297 -49.15 -2.87 -41.77
CA ASP A 297 -48.13 -3.82 -42.36
C ASP A 297 -47.03 -3.04 -43.13
N VAL A 298 -45.72 -3.14 -42.85
CA VAL A 298 -44.72 -4.22 -43.10
C VAL A 298 -43.43 -3.84 -42.29
N ALA A 299 -42.55 -4.69 -41.71
CA ALA A 299 -42.13 -6.08 -41.97
C ALA A 299 -41.87 -6.94 -40.68
N ARG A 300 -41.49 -8.21 -40.86
CA ARG A 300 -41.72 -9.35 -39.94
C ARG A 300 -40.60 -9.75 -38.94
N PRO A 301 -40.96 -10.50 -37.87
CA PRO A 301 -40.04 -11.09 -36.90
C PRO A 301 -39.57 -12.52 -37.25
N LEU A 302 -38.57 -13.02 -36.52
CA LEU A 302 -38.18 -14.43 -36.48
C LEU A 302 -38.40 -15.00 -35.07
N HIS A 303 -39.40 -15.88 -34.98
CA HIS A 303 -39.69 -16.94 -33.99
C HIS A 303 -39.46 -16.73 -32.48
N ASP A 304 -40.53 -17.01 -31.73
CA ASP A 304 -40.49 -17.42 -30.33
C ASP A 304 -39.49 -18.56 -30.10
N ASP A 305 -38.57 -18.37 -29.15
CA ASP A 305 -37.72 -19.44 -28.62
C ASP A 305 -37.84 -19.50 -27.09
N VAL A 306 -38.96 -20.05 -26.61
CA VAL A 306 -39.25 -20.24 -25.18
C VAL A 306 -38.49 -21.47 -24.67
N ALA A 307 -37.17 -21.32 -24.44
CA ALA A 307 -36.30 -22.43 -23.99
C ALA A 307 -35.17 -22.06 -23.00
N ARG A 308 -35.54 -21.91 -21.72
CA ARG A 308 -34.75 -22.24 -20.49
C ARG A 308 -33.45 -21.44 -20.16
N PRO A 309 -33.49 -20.56 -19.12
CA PRO A 309 -32.30 -19.83 -18.60
C PRO A 309 -31.19 -20.64 -17.88
N PHE A 310 -31.18 -21.97 -17.94
CA PHE A 310 -30.40 -22.81 -16.99
C PHE A 310 -29.35 -23.74 -17.62
N GLN A 311 -29.32 -23.94 -18.94
CA GLN A 311 -28.51 -25.02 -19.55
C GLN A 311 -26.98 -24.81 -19.59
N GLY A 312 -26.48 -23.60 -19.31
CA GLY A 312 -25.04 -23.31 -19.22
C GLY A 312 -24.45 -23.47 -17.81
N ARG A 313 -25.10 -22.88 -16.79
CA ARG A 313 -24.54 -22.79 -15.42
C ARG A 313 -24.34 -24.15 -14.75
N GLU A 314 -25.25 -25.10 -14.98
CA GLU A 314 -25.13 -26.47 -14.45
C GLU A 314 -23.91 -27.21 -15.02
N ARG A 315 -23.66 -27.10 -16.33
CA ARG A 315 -22.47 -27.69 -16.98
C ARG A 315 -21.18 -27.06 -16.45
N GLN A 316 -21.15 -25.73 -16.32
CA GLN A 316 -19.99 -25.03 -15.77
C GLN A 316 -19.73 -25.45 -14.30
N ALA A 317 -20.78 -25.65 -13.48
CA ALA A 317 -20.65 -26.11 -12.10
C ALA A 317 -20.14 -27.56 -12.01
N ALA A 318 -20.67 -28.46 -12.84
CA ALA A 318 -20.21 -29.83 -12.94
C ALA A 318 -18.74 -29.91 -13.37
N PHE A 319 -18.33 -29.13 -14.38
CA PHE A 319 -16.94 -29.06 -14.84
C PHE A 319 -15.99 -28.55 -13.75
N ARG A 320 -16.38 -27.55 -12.95
CA ARG A 320 -15.59 -27.10 -11.78
C ARG A 320 -15.42 -28.20 -10.74
N SER A 321 -16.48 -28.98 -10.48
CA SER A 321 -16.42 -30.12 -9.55
C SER A 321 -15.50 -31.25 -10.03
N LEU A 322 -15.44 -31.49 -11.34
CA LEU A 322 -14.43 -32.35 -11.98
C LEU A 322 -13.01 -31.79 -11.76
N ILE A 323 -12.78 -30.48 -11.97
CA ILE A 323 -11.48 -29.84 -11.74
C ILE A 323 -11.02 -30.01 -10.27
N ASP A 324 -11.93 -29.89 -9.31
CA ASP A 324 -11.64 -30.12 -7.90
C ASP A 324 -11.27 -31.59 -7.61
N ARG A 325 -11.96 -32.56 -8.23
CA ARG A 325 -11.62 -34.00 -8.12
C ARG A 325 -10.28 -34.33 -8.79
N LEU A 326 -10.01 -33.77 -9.97
CA LEU A 326 -8.70 -33.89 -10.64
C LEU A 326 -7.58 -33.33 -9.77
N ARG A 327 -7.77 -32.14 -9.17
CA ARG A 327 -6.81 -31.55 -8.23
C ARG A 327 -6.57 -32.46 -7.02
N ALA A 328 -7.63 -33.01 -6.43
CA ALA A 328 -7.52 -33.87 -5.24
C ALA A 328 -6.75 -35.18 -5.55
N TYR A 329 -6.92 -35.73 -6.75
CA TYR A 329 -6.26 -36.98 -7.17
C TYR A 329 -4.81 -36.74 -7.60
N PHE A 330 -4.60 -35.89 -8.62
CA PHE A 330 -3.32 -35.75 -9.32
C PHE A 330 -2.33 -34.81 -8.62
N LEU A 331 -2.75 -33.97 -7.68
CA LEU A 331 -1.88 -32.99 -7.00
C LEU A 331 -1.75 -33.26 -5.50
N THR A 332 -0.67 -32.77 -4.90
CA THR A 332 -0.50 -32.68 -3.44
C THR A 332 -1.35 -31.55 -2.85
N GLN A 333 -1.40 -31.44 -1.51
CA GLN A 333 -2.05 -30.29 -0.85
C GLN A 333 -1.43 -28.95 -1.30
N ASP A 334 -0.10 -28.92 -1.45
CA ASP A 334 0.68 -27.78 -1.96
C ASP A 334 0.47 -27.51 -3.48
N GLY A 335 -0.30 -28.34 -4.17
CA GLY A 335 -0.58 -28.21 -5.60
C GLY A 335 0.53 -28.69 -6.55
N LYS A 336 1.52 -29.44 -6.05
CA LYS A 336 2.57 -30.06 -6.89
C LYS A 336 2.04 -31.35 -7.53
N PRO A 337 2.50 -31.74 -8.74
CA PRO A 337 2.17 -33.04 -9.34
C PRO A 337 2.50 -34.21 -8.40
N ARG A 338 1.60 -35.20 -8.30
CA ARG A 338 1.75 -36.37 -7.45
C ARG A 338 2.60 -37.45 -8.12
N GLY A 339 3.64 -37.91 -7.42
CA GLY A 339 4.48 -39.02 -7.87
C GLY A 339 3.86 -40.40 -7.70
N ASP A 340 4.48 -41.39 -8.35
CA ASP A 340 4.08 -42.81 -8.42
C ASP A 340 3.82 -43.48 -7.06
N LYS A 341 4.47 -43.04 -5.99
CA LYS A 341 4.28 -43.59 -4.64
C LYS A 341 2.89 -43.37 -4.05
N PHE A 342 2.13 -42.35 -4.49
CA PHE A 342 0.79 -42.00 -3.99
C PHE A 342 0.68 -41.92 -2.44
N ALA A 343 1.79 -41.62 -1.76
CA ALA A 343 1.86 -41.57 -0.30
C ALA A 343 0.92 -40.50 0.28
N GLY A 344 0.34 -40.80 1.47
CA GLY A 344 -0.58 -39.90 2.15
C GLY A 344 -1.95 -39.72 1.48
N THR A 345 -2.36 -40.65 0.59
CA THR A 345 -3.71 -40.69 0.00
C THR A 345 -4.59 -41.74 0.68
N PRO A 346 -5.94 -41.63 0.58
CA PRO A 346 -6.84 -42.68 1.04
C PRO A 346 -6.86 -43.91 0.12
N PHE A 347 -6.36 -43.81 -1.12
CA PHE A 347 -6.41 -44.85 -2.14
C PHE A 347 -5.41 -45.98 -1.90
N LYS A 348 -5.88 -47.23 -1.99
CA LYS A 348 -5.09 -48.44 -1.71
C LYS A 348 -5.16 -49.43 -2.87
N ALA A 349 -4.20 -50.36 -2.90
CA ALA A 349 -4.18 -51.46 -3.86
C ALA A 349 -5.44 -52.34 -3.78
N THR A 350 -6.02 -52.49 -2.58
CA THR A 350 -7.28 -53.19 -2.31
C THR A 350 -8.48 -52.63 -3.05
N ASP A 351 -8.41 -51.36 -3.46
CA ASP A 351 -9.49 -50.64 -4.12
C ASP A 351 -9.47 -50.86 -5.64
N CYS A 352 -8.40 -51.46 -6.16
CA CYS A 352 -8.19 -51.86 -7.55
C CYS A 352 -8.60 -53.31 -7.80
N CYS A 353 -8.63 -53.72 -9.07
CA CYS A 353 -8.87 -55.10 -9.46
C CYS A 353 -7.73 -56.06 -9.09
N THR A 354 -6.47 -55.62 -9.24
CA THR A 354 -5.24 -56.35 -8.85
C THR A 354 -4.12 -55.40 -8.42
N ASP A 355 -3.11 -55.90 -7.71
CA ASP A 355 -1.92 -55.12 -7.35
C ASP A 355 -1.11 -54.67 -8.58
N ASP A 356 -1.16 -55.44 -9.68
CA ASP A 356 -0.51 -55.10 -10.95
C ASP A 356 -1.23 -53.97 -11.68
N ALA A 357 -2.57 -53.99 -11.66
CA ALA A 357 -3.39 -52.87 -12.12
C ALA A 357 -3.03 -51.59 -11.34
N TRP A 358 -2.95 -51.67 -10.00
CA TRP A 358 -2.55 -50.53 -9.18
C TRP A 358 -1.14 -50.01 -9.48
N ARG A 359 -0.18 -50.89 -9.81
CA ARG A 359 1.17 -50.48 -10.24
C ARG A 359 1.15 -49.75 -11.58
N ARG A 360 0.46 -50.29 -12.60
CA ARG A 360 0.31 -49.64 -13.92
C ARG A 360 -0.42 -48.31 -13.81
N HIS A 361 -1.54 -48.28 -13.11
CA HIS A 361 -2.36 -47.08 -12.91
C HIS A 361 -1.54 -45.94 -12.29
N ARG A 362 -0.83 -46.19 -11.17
CA ARG A 362 -0.04 -45.12 -10.51
C ARG A 362 1.11 -44.60 -11.35
N ALA A 363 1.80 -45.46 -12.11
CA ALA A 363 2.85 -45.03 -13.02
C ALA A 363 2.29 -44.12 -14.13
N THR A 364 1.15 -44.50 -14.72
CA THR A 364 0.45 -43.68 -15.72
C THR A 364 -0.09 -42.38 -15.13
N ALA A 365 -0.69 -42.43 -13.93
CA ALA A 365 -1.23 -41.27 -13.24
C ALA A 365 -0.16 -40.24 -12.90
N ALA A 366 1.02 -40.69 -12.43
CA ALA A 366 2.17 -39.83 -12.17
C ALA A 366 2.70 -39.17 -13.46
N ARG A 367 2.72 -39.90 -14.59
CA ARG A 367 3.14 -39.37 -15.89
C ARG A 367 2.22 -38.27 -16.42
N ILE A 368 0.90 -38.35 -16.17
CA ILE A 368 -0.06 -37.33 -16.62
C ILE A 368 -0.34 -36.23 -15.57
N ALA A 369 0.16 -36.37 -14.34
CA ALA A 369 -0.10 -35.43 -13.25
C ALA A 369 0.39 -33.99 -13.55
N GLU A 370 1.52 -33.84 -14.23
CA GLU A 370 2.07 -32.54 -14.61
C GLU A 370 1.26 -31.85 -15.74
N PRO A 371 0.96 -32.52 -16.88
CA PRO A 371 -0.01 -31.99 -17.86
C PRO A 371 -1.37 -31.62 -17.25
N VAL A 372 -1.92 -32.43 -16.33
CA VAL A 372 -3.17 -32.12 -15.62
C VAL A 372 -3.00 -30.88 -14.72
N ALA A 373 -1.86 -30.74 -14.03
CA ALA A 373 -1.55 -29.56 -13.23
C ALA A 373 -1.57 -28.27 -14.07
N ASP A 374 -0.96 -28.30 -15.26
CA ASP A 374 -0.93 -27.16 -16.17
C ASP A 374 -2.30 -26.85 -16.80
N ALA A 375 -3.10 -27.88 -17.12
CA ALA A 375 -4.48 -27.68 -17.56
C ALA A 375 -5.34 -27.00 -16.48
N ILE A 376 -5.21 -27.43 -15.22
CA ILE A 376 -5.88 -26.82 -14.05
C ILE A 376 -5.37 -25.39 -13.83
N LYS A 377 -4.06 -25.16 -13.90
CA LYS A 377 -3.44 -23.83 -13.76
C LYS A 377 -3.92 -22.86 -14.84
N GLY A 378 -3.99 -23.32 -16.10
CA GLY A 378 -4.57 -22.60 -17.22
C GLY A 378 -6.04 -22.24 -16.98
N PHE A 379 -6.88 -23.23 -16.59
CA PHE A 379 -8.28 -22.98 -16.25
C PHE A 379 -8.43 -21.96 -15.11
N ARG A 380 -7.64 -22.06 -14.03
CA ARG A 380 -7.70 -21.11 -12.91
C ARG A 380 -7.27 -19.70 -13.32
N ARG A 381 -6.26 -19.55 -14.19
CA ARG A 381 -5.88 -18.25 -14.77
C ARG A 381 -7.02 -17.65 -15.59
N ASP A 382 -7.60 -18.46 -16.47
CA ASP A 382 -8.68 -18.05 -17.37
C ASP A 382 -9.94 -17.67 -16.55
N LEU A 383 -10.29 -18.46 -15.52
CA LEU A 383 -11.39 -18.20 -14.59
C LEU A 383 -11.15 -16.96 -13.71
N ASN A 384 -9.92 -16.74 -13.24
CA ASN A 384 -9.56 -15.54 -12.47
C ASN A 384 -9.80 -14.26 -13.27
N ALA A 385 -9.50 -14.25 -14.58
CA ALA A 385 -9.77 -13.09 -15.43
C ALA A 385 -11.28 -12.78 -15.53
N VAL A 386 -12.12 -13.81 -15.62
CA VAL A 386 -13.59 -13.70 -15.59
C VAL A 386 -14.06 -13.19 -14.22
N MET A 387 -13.57 -13.78 -13.13
CA MET A 387 -13.89 -13.38 -11.76
C MET A 387 -13.48 -11.93 -11.46
N SER A 388 -12.34 -11.45 -11.93
CA SER A 388 -11.91 -10.06 -11.74
C SER A 388 -12.90 -9.05 -12.34
N ARG A 389 -13.61 -9.37 -13.42
CA ARG A 389 -14.70 -8.52 -13.95
C ARG A 389 -15.89 -8.48 -13.00
N GLY A 390 -16.30 -9.64 -12.48
CA GLY A 390 -17.37 -9.74 -11.48
C GLY A 390 -17.03 -8.98 -10.19
N VAL A 391 -15.79 -9.13 -9.69
CA VAL A 391 -15.27 -8.40 -8.52
C VAL A 391 -15.28 -6.89 -8.79
N TRP A 392 -14.84 -6.43 -9.96
CA TRP A 392 -14.91 -5.01 -10.33
C TRP A 392 -16.34 -4.48 -10.36
N ARG A 393 -17.31 -5.23 -10.91
CA ARG A 393 -18.73 -4.82 -10.89
C ARG A 393 -19.28 -4.71 -9.47
N ILE A 394 -18.99 -5.68 -8.60
CA ILE A 394 -19.39 -5.67 -7.18
C ILE A 394 -18.73 -4.50 -6.45
N PHE A 395 -17.43 -4.30 -6.64
CA PHE A 395 -16.68 -3.19 -6.04
C PHE A 395 -17.17 -1.81 -6.50
N ALA A 396 -17.53 -1.66 -7.78
CA ALA A 396 -18.13 -0.43 -8.29
C ALA A 396 -19.52 -0.14 -7.70
N VAL A 397 -20.30 -1.17 -7.34
CA VAL A 397 -21.52 -1.00 -6.53
C VAL A 397 -21.16 -0.61 -5.10
N ALA A 398 -20.15 -1.27 -4.51
CA ALA A 398 -19.67 -1.01 -3.15
C ALA A 398 -19.23 0.44 -2.94
N LEU A 399 -18.38 0.98 -3.84
CA LEU A 399 -17.95 2.38 -3.80
C LEU A 399 -19.13 3.35 -3.76
N ARG A 400 -20.15 3.11 -4.60
CA ARG A 400 -21.37 3.94 -4.62
C ARG A 400 -22.23 3.79 -3.37
N GLN A 401 -22.30 2.59 -2.77
CA GLN A 401 -23.05 2.42 -1.51
C GLN A 401 -22.28 3.01 -0.32
N TYR A 402 -20.95 2.92 -0.31
CA TYR A 402 -20.10 3.47 0.73
C TYR A 402 -20.17 5.00 0.72
N GLN A 403 -19.98 5.64 -0.44
CA GLN A 403 -20.15 7.10 -0.58
C GLN A 403 -21.55 7.54 -0.12
N ARG A 404 -22.63 6.90 -0.61
CA ARG A 404 -24.00 7.20 -0.15
C ARG A 404 -24.25 6.97 1.34
N THR A 405 -23.46 6.13 2.00
CA THR A 405 -23.57 5.89 3.45
C THR A 405 -22.86 7.01 4.20
N LEU A 406 -21.70 7.46 3.72
CA LEU A 406 -21.02 8.67 4.21
C LEU A 406 -21.89 9.93 4.02
N ASP A 407 -22.39 10.17 2.80
CA ASP A 407 -23.24 11.32 2.45
C ASP A 407 -24.49 11.38 3.33
N ALA A 408 -25.16 10.24 3.57
CA ALA A 408 -26.36 10.15 4.39
C ALA A 408 -26.12 10.42 5.90
N HIS A 409 -24.86 10.44 6.33
CA HIS A 409 -24.45 10.84 7.67
C HIS A 409 -23.76 12.23 7.70
N ALA A 410 -23.66 12.93 6.56
CA ALA A 410 -22.86 14.14 6.38
C ALA A 410 -21.38 13.95 6.82
N LEU A 411 -20.82 12.77 6.55
CA LEU A 411 -19.45 12.42 6.91
C LEU A 411 -18.52 12.39 5.70
N LEU A 412 -17.25 12.75 5.91
CA LEU A 412 -16.13 12.38 5.04
C LEU A 412 -15.10 11.56 5.83
N ASP A 413 -14.50 10.56 5.20
CA ASP A 413 -13.30 9.91 5.73
C ASP A 413 -12.02 10.55 5.15
N PHE A 414 -10.85 10.18 5.66
CA PHE A 414 -9.57 10.79 5.25
C PHE A 414 -9.29 10.70 3.74
N SER A 415 -9.61 9.58 3.10
CA SER A 415 -9.46 9.44 1.65
C SER A 415 -10.45 10.32 0.90
N GLY A 416 -11.67 10.49 1.42
CA GLY A 416 -12.73 11.29 0.81
C GLY A 416 -12.44 12.78 0.86
N VAL A 417 -11.78 13.24 1.92
CA VAL A 417 -11.25 14.61 2.03
C VAL A 417 -10.27 14.91 0.90
N LEU A 418 -9.33 13.99 0.60
CA LEU A 418 -8.40 14.16 -0.51
C LEU A 418 -9.09 14.06 -1.88
N GLU A 419 -9.97 13.07 -2.08
CA GLU A 419 -10.74 12.91 -3.32
C GLU A 419 -11.56 14.16 -3.64
N ARG A 420 -12.25 14.74 -2.65
CA ARG A 420 -13.07 15.95 -2.79
C ARG A 420 -12.21 17.20 -2.98
N ALA A 421 -11.09 17.35 -2.29
CA ALA A 421 -10.19 18.50 -2.46
C ALA A 421 -9.52 18.52 -3.84
N VAL A 422 -9.08 17.35 -4.33
CA VAL A 422 -8.55 17.20 -5.71
C VAL A 422 -9.65 17.47 -6.74
N LYS A 423 -10.87 16.97 -6.54
CA LYS A 423 -12.01 17.28 -7.42
C LYS A 423 -12.28 18.79 -7.46
N LEU A 424 -12.40 19.43 -6.29
CA LEU A 424 -12.62 20.87 -6.16
C LEU A 424 -11.57 21.67 -6.95
N LEU A 425 -10.27 21.36 -6.82
CA LEU A 425 -9.22 22.08 -7.55
C LEU A 425 -9.25 21.85 -9.07
N ASN A 426 -9.67 20.66 -9.53
CA ASN A 426 -9.86 20.39 -10.97
C ASN A 426 -11.10 21.10 -11.53
N ASP A 427 -12.18 21.17 -10.77
CA ASP A 427 -13.43 21.82 -11.14
C ASP A 427 -13.37 23.37 -10.92
N LEU A 428 -12.33 23.88 -10.24
CA LEU A 428 -12.24 25.29 -9.81
C LEU A 428 -12.12 26.30 -10.96
N ASP A 429 -11.74 25.86 -12.16
CA ASP A 429 -11.72 26.71 -13.34
C ASP A 429 -13.15 27.12 -13.77
N GLU A 430 -14.20 26.40 -13.33
CA GLU A 430 -15.60 26.83 -13.43
C GLU A 430 -15.95 27.95 -12.42
N PHE A 431 -15.13 28.12 -11.37
CA PHE A 431 -15.32 29.05 -10.25
C PHE A 431 -14.18 30.08 -10.18
N ALA A 432 -14.04 30.89 -11.22
CA ALA A 432 -12.92 31.80 -11.44
C ALA A 432 -12.57 32.74 -10.25
N GLU A 433 -13.55 33.17 -9.45
CA GLU A 433 -13.30 33.97 -8.24
C GLU A 433 -12.61 33.15 -7.13
N SER A 434 -13.12 31.94 -6.87
CA SER A 434 -12.53 31.00 -5.91
C SER A 434 -11.13 30.54 -6.35
N ARG A 435 -10.92 30.33 -7.66
CA ARG A 435 -9.60 30.08 -8.27
C ARG A 435 -8.63 31.24 -8.03
N LEU A 436 -9.01 32.46 -8.42
CA LEU A 436 -8.19 33.65 -8.24
C LEU A 436 -7.84 33.90 -6.76
N ARG A 437 -8.78 33.65 -5.85
CA ARG A 437 -8.57 33.77 -4.40
C ARG A 437 -7.50 32.79 -3.88
N LEU A 438 -7.52 31.53 -4.34
CA LEU A 438 -6.50 30.56 -3.97
C LEU A 438 -5.12 30.89 -4.55
N GLU A 439 -5.06 31.32 -5.81
CA GLU A 439 -3.80 31.66 -6.48
C GLU A 439 -3.18 32.96 -5.96
N ALA A 440 -4.03 33.95 -5.64
CA ALA A 440 -3.60 35.18 -5.00
C ALA A 440 -3.06 34.94 -3.58
N ARG A 441 -3.55 33.89 -2.90
CA ARG A 441 -3.05 33.44 -1.60
C ARG A 441 -1.79 32.59 -1.78
N TYR A 442 -1.90 31.33 -2.20
CA TYR A 442 -0.79 30.38 -2.19
C TYR A 442 0.16 30.58 -3.39
N ARG A 443 1.17 31.42 -3.21
CA ARG A 443 2.20 31.76 -4.22
C ARG A 443 3.50 30.97 -4.06
N HIS A 444 3.75 30.44 -2.86
CA HIS A 444 4.91 29.59 -2.61
C HIS A 444 4.48 28.29 -1.95
N VAL A 445 4.89 27.16 -2.52
CA VAL A 445 4.50 25.82 -2.06
C VAL A 445 5.75 25.03 -1.68
N LEU A 446 5.82 24.58 -0.42
CA LEU A 446 6.88 23.75 0.12
C LEU A 446 6.30 22.41 0.54
N VAL A 447 6.87 21.28 0.08
CA VAL A 447 6.40 19.93 0.42
C VAL A 447 7.54 19.10 1.00
N ASP A 448 7.40 18.66 2.25
CA ASP A 448 8.34 17.77 2.96
C ASP A 448 7.93 16.29 2.83
N GLU A 449 8.90 15.39 2.99
CA GLU A 449 8.74 13.93 2.89
C GLU A 449 8.09 13.43 1.58
N PHE A 450 8.38 14.10 0.45
CA PHE A 450 7.69 13.85 -0.82
C PHE A 450 7.85 12.42 -1.39
N GLN A 451 8.82 11.64 -0.90
CA GLN A 451 8.92 10.22 -1.26
C GLN A 451 7.69 9.39 -0.81
N ASP A 452 6.94 9.88 0.18
CA ASP A 452 5.78 9.20 0.76
C ASP A 452 4.44 9.68 0.13
N THR A 453 4.52 10.55 -0.89
CA THR A 453 3.38 11.12 -1.61
C THR A 453 2.68 10.09 -2.50
N SER A 454 1.34 10.03 -2.41
CA SER A 454 0.51 9.26 -3.34
C SER A 454 0.18 10.08 -4.59
N ARG A 455 -0.18 9.42 -5.70
CA ARG A 455 -0.54 10.11 -6.96
C ARG A 455 -1.66 11.15 -6.81
N ALA A 456 -2.63 10.92 -5.91
CA ALA A 456 -3.69 11.88 -5.62
C ALA A 456 -3.19 13.10 -4.83
N GLN A 457 -2.21 12.91 -3.92
CA GLN A 457 -1.58 14.03 -3.22
C GLN A 457 -0.67 14.85 -4.15
N TRP A 458 -0.07 14.24 -5.16
CA TRP A 458 0.65 14.98 -6.19
C TRP A 458 -0.30 15.74 -7.12
N ASP A 459 -1.43 15.15 -7.54
CA ASP A 459 -2.45 15.86 -8.34
C ASP A 459 -2.94 17.12 -7.60
N LEU A 460 -3.20 17.02 -6.29
CA LEU A 460 -3.52 18.17 -5.44
C LEU A 460 -2.46 19.30 -5.55
N VAL A 461 -1.17 18.97 -5.37
CA VAL A 461 -0.07 19.95 -5.47
C VAL A 461 0.05 20.49 -6.89
N LEU A 462 -0.11 19.65 -7.91
CA LEU A 462 -0.05 20.02 -9.32
C LEU A 462 -1.13 21.05 -9.67
N GLN A 463 -2.39 20.84 -9.27
CA GLN A 463 -3.46 21.79 -9.59
C GLN A 463 -3.28 23.16 -8.91
N LEU A 464 -2.63 23.21 -7.74
CA LEU A 464 -2.30 24.47 -7.04
C LEU A 464 -1.26 25.32 -7.80
N VAL A 465 -0.30 24.69 -8.49
CA VAL A 465 0.86 25.40 -9.09
C VAL A 465 0.83 25.48 -10.61
N ARG A 466 -0.15 24.84 -11.26
CA ARG A 466 -0.23 24.70 -12.73
C ARG A 466 -0.30 26.03 -13.48
N SER A 467 -1.07 26.99 -12.97
CA SER A 467 -1.26 28.32 -13.56
C SER A 467 0.00 29.21 -13.50
N TRP A 468 0.99 28.90 -12.65
CA TRP A 468 2.24 29.65 -12.59
C TRP A 468 3.07 29.52 -13.88
N GLY A 469 2.89 28.44 -14.64
CA GLY A 469 3.49 28.26 -15.97
C GLY A 469 2.83 29.10 -17.07
N GLU A 470 1.65 29.66 -16.81
CA GLU A 470 0.82 30.39 -17.80
C GLU A 470 1.02 31.92 -17.73
N GLY A 471 1.91 32.39 -16.85
CA GLY A 471 2.27 33.81 -16.71
C GLY A 471 1.42 34.62 -15.73
N PHE A 472 0.45 33.99 -15.06
CA PHE A 472 -0.30 34.60 -13.97
C PHE A 472 0.54 34.68 -12.68
N GLY A 473 0.31 35.72 -11.86
CA GLY A 473 0.96 35.91 -10.56
C GLY A 473 2.23 36.80 -10.53
N ALA A 474 2.55 37.52 -11.61
CA ALA A 474 3.83 38.25 -11.75
C ALA A 474 3.83 39.74 -11.33
N ALA A 475 2.74 40.28 -10.76
CA ALA A 475 2.53 41.73 -10.65
C ALA A 475 2.77 42.37 -9.26
N ASP A 476 2.41 41.68 -8.16
CA ASP A 476 2.17 42.32 -6.84
C ASP A 476 2.94 41.68 -5.65
N ASP A 477 3.95 40.85 -5.88
CA ASP A 477 4.79 40.31 -4.80
C ASP A 477 6.27 40.59 -5.03
N ALA A 478 7.05 40.57 -3.94
CA ALA A 478 8.48 40.92 -3.97
C ALA A 478 9.34 39.95 -4.81
N ILE A 479 8.88 38.70 -4.96
CA ILE A 479 9.50 37.66 -5.80
C ILE A 479 8.45 36.84 -6.53
N ARG A 480 8.85 36.11 -7.58
CA ARG A 480 7.95 35.27 -8.39
C ARG A 480 7.54 33.99 -7.64
N PRO A 481 6.30 33.47 -7.86
CA PRO A 481 5.85 32.19 -7.32
C PRO A 481 6.87 31.05 -7.51
N SER A 482 7.08 30.24 -6.48
CA SER A 482 8.07 29.16 -6.50
C SER A 482 7.64 27.91 -5.74
N ILE A 483 8.05 26.75 -6.27
CA ILE A 483 7.79 25.43 -5.67
C ILE A 483 9.09 24.80 -5.18
N PHE A 484 9.02 24.22 -3.98
CA PHE A 484 10.10 23.45 -3.36
C PHE A 484 9.56 22.12 -2.86
N ILE A 485 10.15 21.05 -3.34
CA ILE A 485 9.82 19.69 -2.93
C ILE A 485 11.08 19.06 -2.34
N VAL A 486 10.98 18.39 -1.20
CA VAL A 486 12.11 17.66 -0.60
C VAL A 486 11.72 16.25 -0.19
N GLY A 487 12.61 15.31 -0.43
CA GLY A 487 12.43 13.91 -0.03
C GLY A 487 13.68 13.07 -0.22
N ASP A 488 13.63 11.80 0.18
CA ASP A 488 14.68 10.81 -0.07
C ASP A 488 14.05 9.56 -0.70
N ARG A 489 14.34 9.31 -1.99
CA ARG A 489 13.78 8.15 -2.72
C ARG A 489 14.08 6.81 -2.01
N LYS A 490 15.19 6.73 -1.26
CA LYS A 490 15.60 5.56 -0.46
C LYS A 490 14.73 5.32 0.78
N GLN A 491 13.96 6.33 1.22
CA GLN A 491 13.12 6.28 2.41
C GLN A 491 11.63 6.02 2.10
N SER A 492 11.26 5.84 0.82
CA SER A 492 9.88 5.47 0.40
C SER A 492 9.50 4.07 0.91
N ILE A 493 9.01 3.99 2.16
CA ILE A 493 8.61 2.74 2.82
C ILE A 493 7.09 2.54 2.90
N TYR A 494 6.30 3.57 2.54
CA TYR A 494 4.84 3.57 2.69
C TYR A 494 4.05 3.17 1.43
N GLY A 495 4.64 2.43 0.48
CA GLY A 495 3.92 1.95 -0.73
C GLY A 495 2.71 1.01 -0.45
N PHE A 496 2.59 0.49 0.77
CA PHE A 496 1.38 -0.21 1.24
C PHE A 496 0.22 0.74 1.60
N ARG A 497 0.51 2.05 1.75
CA ARG A 497 -0.40 3.19 1.92
C ARG A 497 -0.39 4.09 0.68
N ASP A 498 -0.24 3.49 -0.49
CA ASP A 498 -0.41 4.13 -1.80
C ASP A 498 0.62 5.23 -2.15
N ALA A 499 1.70 5.38 -1.37
CA ALA A 499 2.86 6.18 -1.75
C ALA A 499 3.53 5.62 -3.03
N ASP A 500 3.94 6.49 -3.94
CA ASP A 500 4.56 6.10 -5.22
C ASP A 500 5.79 6.95 -5.53
N VAL A 501 6.99 6.40 -5.27
CA VAL A 501 8.26 7.09 -5.49
C VAL A 501 8.50 7.53 -6.94
N SER A 502 7.81 6.95 -7.94
CA SER A 502 7.92 7.41 -9.34
C SER A 502 7.33 8.81 -9.56
N VAL A 503 6.47 9.28 -8.65
CA VAL A 503 5.96 10.65 -8.62
C VAL A 503 7.06 11.68 -8.44
N VAL A 504 8.20 11.34 -7.80
CA VAL A 504 9.37 12.22 -7.70
C VAL A 504 9.92 12.57 -9.09
N ASP A 505 9.96 11.60 -10.00
CA ASP A 505 10.45 11.83 -11.37
C ASP A 505 9.44 12.66 -12.19
N GLU A 506 8.14 12.36 -12.07
CA GLU A 506 7.04 13.10 -12.71
C GLU A 506 7.00 14.57 -12.25
N ALA A 507 7.12 14.81 -10.94
CA ALA A 507 7.12 16.14 -10.35
C ALA A 507 8.30 16.99 -10.83
N ALA A 508 9.51 16.41 -10.88
CA ALA A 508 10.67 17.14 -11.38
C ALA A 508 10.56 17.51 -12.87
N ALA A 509 10.02 16.62 -13.72
CA ALA A 509 9.80 16.91 -15.13
C ALA A 509 8.74 18.01 -15.34
N PHE A 510 7.68 18.01 -14.54
CA PHE A 510 6.68 19.06 -14.53
C PHE A 510 7.26 20.41 -14.07
N ILE A 511 8.06 20.41 -12.99
CA ILE A 511 8.66 21.63 -12.42
C ILE A 511 9.71 22.24 -13.37
N GLU A 512 10.45 21.43 -14.12
CA GLU A 512 11.33 21.89 -15.21
C GLU A 512 10.51 22.59 -16.31
N GLY A 513 9.33 22.04 -16.64
CA GLY A 513 8.39 22.63 -17.59
C GLY A 513 7.83 24.00 -17.17
N LEU A 514 7.67 24.27 -15.87
CA LEU A 514 7.26 25.59 -15.37
C LEU A 514 8.28 26.70 -15.70
N ARG A 515 9.56 26.35 -15.82
CA ARG A 515 10.65 27.30 -16.10
C ARG A 515 11.71 26.65 -17.01
N PRO A 516 11.49 26.61 -18.34
CA PRO A 516 12.39 25.96 -19.28
C PRO A 516 13.84 26.45 -19.16
N GLY A 517 14.79 25.51 -19.07
CA GLY A 517 16.21 25.80 -18.88
C GLY A 517 16.66 25.95 -17.43
N SER A 518 15.75 25.85 -16.45
CA SER A 518 16.12 25.68 -15.03
C SER A 518 16.65 24.27 -14.75
N GLN A 519 17.39 24.10 -13.66
CA GLN A 519 17.85 22.79 -13.16
C GLN A 519 17.17 22.48 -11.82
N PRO A 520 15.88 22.09 -11.81
CA PRO A 520 15.15 21.97 -10.55
C PRO A 520 15.67 20.81 -9.67
N ARG A 521 16.20 19.73 -10.26
CA ARG A 521 16.74 18.60 -9.48
C ARG A 521 18.06 18.98 -8.81
N GLN A 522 18.03 19.05 -7.48
CA GLN A 522 19.20 19.21 -6.63
C GLN A 522 19.37 17.98 -5.75
N ALA A 523 20.60 17.64 -5.38
CA ALA A 523 20.88 16.53 -4.47
C ALA A 523 21.82 17.00 -3.35
N ILE A 524 21.49 16.64 -2.11
CA ILE A 524 22.40 16.79 -0.97
C ILE A 524 22.66 15.41 -0.36
N THR A 525 23.94 15.09 -0.17
CA THR A 525 24.42 13.74 0.13
C THR A 525 25.35 13.70 1.35
N VAL A 526 25.95 14.82 1.75
CA VAL A 526 26.77 14.91 2.95
C VAL A 526 25.89 14.78 4.20
N SER A 527 26.03 13.68 4.94
CA SER A 527 25.29 13.41 6.18
C SER A 527 26.01 13.98 7.39
N PHE A 528 25.28 14.70 8.26
CA PHE A 528 25.78 15.22 9.54
C PHE A 528 25.38 14.35 10.74
N ARG A 529 24.73 13.19 10.49
CA ARG A 529 24.13 12.35 11.54
C ARG A 529 24.83 11.00 11.75
N ALA A 530 25.27 10.36 10.67
CA ALA A 530 25.79 8.99 10.71
C ALA A 530 27.31 8.95 10.55
N ALA A 531 27.95 7.97 11.19
CA ALA A 531 29.39 7.73 11.04
C ALA A 531 29.71 7.15 9.65
N PRO A 532 30.91 7.37 9.09
CA PRO A 532 31.30 6.90 7.75
C PRO A 532 31.12 5.39 7.54
N GLU A 533 31.30 4.58 8.58
CA GLU A 533 31.12 3.13 8.55
C GLU A 533 29.65 2.74 8.30
N ILE A 534 28.71 3.47 8.91
CA ILE A 534 27.27 3.29 8.68
C ILE A 534 26.91 3.75 7.26
N LEU A 535 27.49 4.86 6.79
CA LEU A 535 27.28 5.36 5.43
C LEU A 535 27.78 4.37 4.37
N SER A 536 28.95 3.76 4.58
CA SER A 536 29.49 2.69 3.72
C SER A 536 28.54 1.49 3.68
N PHE A 537 28.12 0.98 4.85
CA PHE A 537 27.19 -0.14 4.92
C PHE A 537 25.87 0.14 4.20
N VAL A 538 25.33 1.35 4.33
CA VAL A 538 24.11 1.76 3.62
C VAL A 538 24.35 1.84 2.10
N ASN A 539 25.49 2.37 1.65
CA ASN A 539 25.86 2.35 0.23
C ASN A 539 25.91 0.92 -0.33
N ASP A 540 26.57 0.00 0.37
CA ASP A 540 26.71 -1.41 -0.04
C ASP A 540 25.35 -2.13 -0.12
N VAL A 541 24.46 -1.88 0.84
CA VAL A 541 23.10 -2.45 0.87
C VAL A 541 22.25 -1.96 -0.31
N PHE A 542 22.24 -0.65 -0.59
CA PHE A 542 21.44 -0.12 -1.71
C PHE A 542 22.01 -0.51 -3.08
N GLU A 543 23.33 -0.67 -3.20
CA GLU A 543 23.96 -1.19 -4.42
C GLU A 543 23.58 -2.66 -4.68
N ALA A 544 23.51 -3.50 -3.63
CA ALA A 544 23.01 -4.87 -3.73
C ALA A 544 21.53 -4.92 -4.14
N ILE A 545 20.67 -4.11 -3.51
CA ILE A 545 19.23 -4.02 -3.82
C ILE A 545 19.01 -3.58 -5.28
N ALA A 546 19.74 -2.57 -5.76
CA ALA A 546 19.63 -2.09 -7.13
C ALA A 546 20.05 -3.16 -8.15
N ARG A 547 21.13 -3.91 -7.87
CA ARG A 547 21.61 -5.00 -8.72
C ARG A 547 20.61 -6.16 -8.83
N GLU A 548 19.96 -6.53 -7.73
CA GLU A 548 18.91 -7.57 -7.74
C GLU A 548 17.66 -7.07 -8.50
N SER A 549 17.20 -5.84 -8.21
CA SER A 549 15.99 -5.27 -8.79
C SER A 549 16.09 -5.06 -10.31
N ALA A 550 17.25 -4.63 -10.80
CA ALA A 550 17.51 -4.46 -12.23
C ALA A 550 17.41 -5.76 -13.05
N SER A 551 17.55 -6.93 -12.40
CA SER A 551 17.40 -8.23 -13.07
C SER A 551 15.95 -8.67 -13.28
N THR A 552 15.00 -8.05 -12.58
CA THR A 552 13.59 -8.48 -12.54
C THR A 552 12.59 -7.45 -13.07
N ARG A 553 12.93 -6.15 -13.07
CA ARG A 553 12.02 -5.07 -13.51
C ARG A 553 12.75 -3.94 -14.24
N SER A 554 12.19 -3.49 -15.35
CA SER A 554 12.71 -2.35 -16.14
C SER A 554 12.50 -0.98 -15.47
N ASP A 555 11.49 -0.90 -14.60
CA ASP A 555 11.10 0.26 -13.80
C ASP A 555 11.64 0.18 -12.35
N ALA A 556 12.65 -0.67 -12.10
CA ALA A 556 13.30 -0.79 -10.81
C ALA A 556 14.02 0.51 -10.40
N PHE A 557 14.02 0.80 -9.09
CA PHE A 557 14.83 1.84 -8.47
C PHE A 557 16.31 1.67 -8.87
N ARG A 558 16.91 2.76 -9.37
CA ARG A 558 18.33 2.82 -9.71
C ARG A 558 19.03 3.64 -8.64
N TYR A 559 20.06 3.05 -8.05
CA TYR A 559 20.93 3.70 -7.09
C TYR A 559 22.07 4.40 -7.84
N ASP A 560 22.03 5.72 -7.96
CA ASP A 560 23.02 6.51 -8.69
C ASP A 560 23.86 7.44 -7.80
N GLU A 561 24.78 8.21 -8.40
CA GLU A 561 25.71 9.08 -7.67
C GLU A 561 25.01 10.11 -6.76
N ARG A 562 23.78 10.53 -7.10
CA ARG A 562 22.96 11.46 -6.29
C ARG A 562 22.36 10.77 -5.06
N ASP A 563 22.23 9.45 -5.09
CA ASP A 563 21.77 8.63 -3.97
C ASP A 563 22.91 8.15 -3.07
N ARG A 564 24.18 8.17 -3.53
CA ARG A 564 25.33 7.67 -2.77
C ARG A 564 25.79 8.66 -1.69
N PHE A 565 26.07 8.14 -0.49
CA PHE A 565 26.72 8.92 0.55
C PHE A 565 28.22 9.04 0.26
N PRO A 566 28.82 10.23 0.34
CA PRO A 566 30.23 10.42 0.07
C PRO A 566 31.08 9.90 1.24
N MET A 567 32.14 9.15 0.91
CA MET A 567 33.07 8.61 1.91
C MET A 567 34.02 9.66 2.50
N SER A 568 34.10 10.84 1.88
CA SER A 568 34.70 12.07 2.45
C SER A 568 33.72 13.21 2.24
N ALA A 569 33.37 13.93 3.32
CA ALA A 569 32.53 15.12 3.23
C ALA A 569 33.24 16.32 2.57
N VAL A 570 34.57 16.27 2.50
CA VAL A 570 35.43 17.30 1.91
C VAL A 570 35.99 16.80 0.59
N GLY A 571 35.86 17.61 -0.47
CA GLY A 571 36.52 17.34 -1.74
C GLY A 571 38.04 17.47 -1.60
N VAL A 572 38.75 16.35 -1.64
CA VAL A 572 40.21 16.30 -1.70
C VAL A 572 40.61 15.75 -3.07
N GLU A 573 41.39 16.50 -3.84
CA GLU A 573 41.98 16.00 -5.08
C GLU A 573 42.78 14.73 -4.79
N ALA A 574 42.49 13.66 -5.52
CA ALA A 574 42.92 12.32 -5.15
C ALA A 574 44.44 12.11 -5.29
N ALA A 575 45.16 12.26 -4.17
CA ALA A 575 46.47 11.62 -3.99
C ALA A 575 46.28 10.10 -4.00
N ARG A 576 46.60 9.47 -5.14
CA ARG A 576 46.41 8.02 -5.39
C ARG A 576 47.08 7.17 -4.29
N PRO A 577 46.35 6.28 -3.59
CA PRO A 577 46.96 5.26 -2.75
C PRO A 577 47.53 4.16 -3.64
N SER A 578 48.85 4.07 -3.71
CA SER A 578 49.53 2.93 -4.33
C SER A 578 49.58 1.73 -3.38
N GLY A 579 49.09 0.57 -3.82
CA GLY A 579 49.41 -0.73 -3.24
C GLY A 579 48.32 -1.35 -2.37
N LEU A 580 47.85 -2.54 -2.80
CA LEU A 580 47.13 -3.45 -1.92
C LEU A 580 48.09 -4.00 -0.85
N ALA A 581 47.63 -4.06 0.40
CA ALA A 581 48.24 -4.89 1.43
C ALA A 581 47.15 -5.63 2.21
N THR A 582 46.85 -6.85 1.78
CA THR A 582 46.05 -7.81 2.54
C THR A 582 46.84 -8.37 3.71
N GLY A 583 46.35 -8.21 4.95
CA GLY A 583 46.72 -9.12 6.04
C GLY A 583 46.87 -8.52 7.44
N ALA A 584 46.54 -9.37 8.42
CA ALA A 584 46.83 -9.30 9.86
C ALA A 584 46.10 -8.26 10.73
N ARG A 585 45.59 -8.76 11.87
CA ARG A 585 45.11 -7.98 13.01
C ARG A 585 46.26 -7.12 13.56
N ALA A 586 46.02 -5.81 13.72
CA ALA A 586 46.84 -4.93 14.55
C ALA A 586 46.06 -4.55 15.82
N ALA A 587 46.78 -4.38 16.94
CA ALA A 587 46.18 -4.22 18.26
C ALA A 587 45.46 -2.88 18.43
N ALA A 588 44.36 -2.89 19.18
CA ALA A 588 43.73 -1.67 19.67
C ALA A 588 44.62 -0.99 20.71
N THR A 589 45.19 0.17 20.37
CA THR A 589 45.66 1.15 21.34
C THR A 589 44.47 1.99 21.81
N ALA A 590 44.51 2.43 23.07
CA ALA A 590 43.38 3.10 23.71
C ALA A 590 43.13 4.50 23.14
N GLY A 591 41.92 4.74 22.63
CA GLY A 591 41.48 6.07 22.19
C GLY A 591 40.40 6.03 21.10
N GLY A 592 39.13 5.96 21.50
CA GLY A 592 37.98 6.11 20.58
C GLY A 592 37.67 4.87 19.73
N ALA A 593 36.81 3.98 20.25
CA ALA A 593 36.22 2.94 19.42
C ALA A 593 35.23 3.57 18.43
N SER A 594 35.57 3.59 17.14
CA SER A 594 34.61 3.96 16.09
C SER A 594 33.46 2.94 16.09
N PRO A 595 32.20 3.36 15.88
CA PRO A 595 31.03 2.48 15.99
C PRO A 595 30.92 1.57 14.75
N VAL A 596 31.73 0.50 14.73
CA VAL A 596 31.62 -0.56 13.73
C VAL A 596 30.28 -1.30 13.93
N PRO A 597 29.45 -1.47 12.89
CA PRO A 597 28.23 -2.25 12.98
C PRO A 597 28.50 -3.70 13.41
N THR A 598 27.98 -4.10 14.56
CA THR A 598 28.11 -5.46 15.09
C THR A 598 26.88 -6.30 14.72
N VAL A 599 27.12 -7.51 14.18
CA VAL A 599 26.05 -8.47 13.87
C VAL A 599 25.93 -9.48 15.01
N ILE A 600 24.74 -9.53 15.64
CA ILE A 600 24.36 -10.52 16.64
C ILE A 600 23.35 -11.47 16.00
N ALA A 601 23.54 -12.78 16.16
CA ALA A 601 22.64 -13.81 15.65
C ALA A 601 22.48 -14.96 16.66
N ALA A 602 21.24 -15.35 16.91
CA ALA A 602 20.87 -16.49 17.75
C ALA A 602 19.63 -17.21 17.20
N GLU A 603 19.45 -18.47 17.62
CA GLU A 603 18.44 -19.41 17.12
C GLU A 603 16.98 -19.04 17.45
N SER A 604 16.74 -18.05 18.33
CA SER A 604 15.39 -17.61 18.70
C SER A 604 15.32 -16.11 18.99
N ALA A 605 14.13 -15.52 18.85
CA ALA A 605 13.89 -14.11 19.18
C ALA A 605 14.27 -13.79 20.63
N LYS A 606 13.88 -14.65 21.58
CA LYS A 606 14.25 -14.56 22.99
C LYS A 606 15.77 -14.59 23.22
N ALA A 607 16.51 -15.47 22.55
CA ALA A 607 17.97 -15.52 22.67
C ALA A 607 18.64 -14.26 22.07
N ASN A 608 18.12 -13.72 20.97
CA ASN A 608 18.57 -12.44 20.44
C ASN A 608 18.29 -11.28 21.42
N ALA A 609 17.14 -11.28 22.09
CA ALA A 609 16.79 -10.29 23.10
C ALA A 609 17.74 -10.29 24.31
N GLU A 610 18.19 -11.46 24.79
CA GLU A 610 19.22 -11.56 25.83
C GLU A 610 20.53 -10.89 25.39
N LEU A 611 21.05 -11.29 24.23
CA LEU A 611 22.34 -10.81 23.72
C LEU A 611 22.33 -9.30 23.40
N VAL A 612 21.22 -8.78 22.88
CA VAL A 612 21.03 -7.34 22.66
C VAL A 612 20.95 -6.59 23.98
N ALA A 613 20.31 -7.16 25.01
CA ALA A 613 20.25 -6.54 26.33
C ALA A 613 21.61 -6.55 27.05
N ASP A 614 22.42 -7.60 26.89
CA ASP A 614 23.81 -7.63 27.37
C ASP A 614 24.68 -6.58 26.67
N GLU A 615 24.56 -6.43 25.35
CA GLU A 615 25.26 -5.42 24.57
C GLU A 615 24.84 -3.99 24.97
N ILE A 616 23.56 -3.76 25.25
CA ILE A 616 23.06 -2.47 25.75
C ILE A 616 23.66 -2.15 27.13
N VAL A 617 23.73 -3.10 28.06
CA VAL A 617 24.40 -2.90 29.36
C VAL A 617 25.88 -2.58 29.16
N ARG A 618 26.56 -3.27 28.24
CA ARG A 618 27.97 -3.02 27.90
C ARG A 618 28.16 -1.59 27.37
N LEU A 619 27.28 -1.12 26.50
CA LEU A 619 27.31 0.25 25.96
C LEU A 619 27.06 1.29 27.06
N LEU A 620 26.02 1.11 27.89
CA LEU A 620 25.71 2.02 29.01
C LEU A 620 26.85 2.10 30.04
N SER A 621 27.68 1.07 30.15
CA SER A 621 28.79 1.01 31.10
C SER A 621 30.06 1.72 30.66
N GLY A 622 30.20 2.13 29.38
CA GLY A 622 31.47 2.67 28.88
C GLY A 622 31.48 3.36 27.52
N ALA A 623 30.35 3.42 26.80
CA ALA A 623 30.25 4.22 25.58
C ALA A 623 30.07 5.71 25.91
N THR A 624 30.62 6.58 25.06
CA THR A 624 30.42 8.02 25.13
C THR A 624 29.55 8.52 23.98
N VAL A 625 28.69 9.48 24.27
CA VAL A 625 27.78 10.14 23.33
C VAL A 625 28.09 11.63 23.34
N ARG A 626 28.17 12.23 22.15
CA ARG A 626 28.28 13.69 22.03
C ARG A 626 26.88 14.30 22.18
N ASP A 627 26.71 15.07 23.24
CA ASP A 627 25.45 15.73 23.53
C ASP A 627 25.11 16.78 22.46
N ARG A 628 23.86 16.77 21.98
CA ARG A 628 23.44 17.61 20.83
C ARG A 628 23.27 19.09 21.18
N THR A 629 23.01 19.40 22.45
CA THR A 629 22.71 20.77 22.90
C THR A 629 23.97 21.46 23.38
N THR A 630 24.82 20.75 24.14
CA THR A 630 26.06 21.29 24.70
C THR A 630 27.29 21.01 23.84
N GLY A 631 27.22 20.04 22.92
CA GLY A 631 28.35 19.61 22.09
C GLY A 631 29.42 18.79 22.84
N VAL A 632 29.25 18.60 24.15
CA VAL A 632 30.21 17.93 25.06
C VAL A 632 30.02 16.41 25.01
N ALA A 633 31.12 15.66 25.15
CA ALA A 633 31.06 14.21 25.31
C ALA A 633 30.62 13.83 26.74
N ARG A 634 29.57 13.02 26.85
CA ARG A 634 29.07 12.44 28.11
C ARG A 634 28.97 10.93 28.00
N GLY A 635 28.76 10.23 29.12
CA GLY A 635 28.40 8.81 29.09
C GLY A 635 27.08 8.57 28.36
N ALA A 636 26.95 7.40 27.72
CA ALA A 636 25.71 6.94 27.14
C ALA A 636 24.63 6.73 28.22
N GLN A 637 23.40 7.11 27.90
CA GLN A 637 22.22 6.93 28.74
C GLN A 637 21.18 6.07 28.02
N PRO A 638 20.20 5.44 28.71
CA PRO A 638 19.17 4.64 28.06
C PRO A 638 18.41 5.39 26.96
N ALA A 639 18.23 6.72 27.11
CA ALA A 639 17.59 7.58 26.12
C ALA A 639 18.39 7.78 24.81
N ASP A 640 19.68 7.43 24.78
CA ASP A 640 20.50 7.47 23.56
C ASP A 640 20.35 6.19 22.70
N ILE A 641 19.67 5.16 23.22
CA ILE A 641 19.55 3.83 22.62
C ILE A 641 18.11 3.63 22.11
N ALA A 642 17.97 3.14 20.87
CA ALA A 642 16.69 2.77 20.28
C ALA A 642 16.75 1.37 19.69
N ILE A 643 15.75 0.54 20.00
CA ILE A 643 15.58 -0.80 19.41
C ILE A 643 14.50 -0.70 18.32
N LEU A 644 14.87 -1.06 17.09
CA LEU A 644 13.97 -1.06 15.94
C LEU A 644 13.61 -2.50 15.57
N LEU A 645 12.34 -2.86 15.70
CA LEU A 645 11.82 -4.19 15.35
C LEU A 645 10.92 -4.08 14.11
N ARG A 646 11.00 -5.06 13.19
CA ARG A 646 10.19 -5.09 11.96
C ARG A 646 8.70 -5.28 12.24
N SER A 647 8.37 -6.09 13.24
CA SER A 647 7.02 -6.32 13.75
C SER A 647 7.04 -6.25 15.27
N ARG A 648 5.86 -6.17 15.89
CA ARG A 648 5.73 -6.11 17.35
C ARG A 648 5.77 -7.50 18.01
N ASP A 649 5.82 -8.59 17.26
CA ASP A 649 5.57 -9.94 17.77
C ASP A 649 6.55 -10.35 18.89
N SER A 650 7.79 -9.84 18.85
CA SER A 650 8.85 -10.12 19.82
C SER A 650 9.15 -8.99 20.82
N HIS A 651 8.44 -7.85 20.81
CA HIS A 651 8.81 -6.70 21.66
C HIS A 651 8.93 -7.03 23.15
N ARG A 652 8.00 -7.86 23.64
CA ARG A 652 7.96 -8.33 25.04
C ARG A 652 9.20 -9.14 25.45
N ASP A 653 9.86 -9.83 24.52
CA ASP A 653 11.11 -10.55 24.83
C ASP A 653 12.25 -9.56 25.13
N PHE A 654 12.33 -8.45 24.38
CA PHE A 654 13.33 -7.39 24.57
C PHE A 654 13.08 -6.58 25.84
N GLU A 655 11.82 -6.21 26.12
CA GLU A 655 11.44 -5.57 27.38
C GLU A 655 11.82 -6.46 28.58
N SER A 656 11.37 -7.72 28.57
CA SER A 656 11.68 -8.67 29.66
C SER A 656 13.18 -8.93 29.84
N ALA A 657 14.00 -8.80 28.78
CA ALA A 657 15.45 -8.96 28.85
C ALA A 657 16.18 -7.73 29.42
N LEU A 658 15.67 -6.53 29.14
CA LEU A 658 16.20 -5.26 29.65
C LEU A 658 15.78 -5.01 31.10
N GLU A 659 14.52 -5.29 31.46
CA GLU A 659 14.02 -5.17 32.83
C GLU A 659 14.82 -6.03 33.81
N ARG A 660 15.13 -7.28 33.44
CA ARG A 660 15.99 -8.19 34.24
C ARG A 660 17.41 -7.68 34.44
N ARG A 661 17.86 -6.74 33.61
CA ARG A 661 19.17 -6.07 33.70
C ARG A 661 19.07 -4.66 34.30
N GLY A 662 17.90 -4.27 34.79
CA GLY A 662 17.64 -2.96 35.40
C GLY A 662 17.60 -1.79 34.42
N VAL A 663 17.46 -2.04 33.11
CA VAL A 663 17.38 -1.00 32.09
C VAL A 663 15.91 -0.63 31.84
N SER A 664 15.55 0.62 32.12
CA SER A 664 14.20 1.15 31.85
C SER A 664 13.92 1.24 30.36
N THR A 665 12.75 0.78 29.94
CA THR A 665 12.29 0.76 28.54
C THR A 665 11.07 1.67 28.35
N TYR A 666 10.86 2.10 27.10
CA TYR A 666 9.63 2.81 26.70
C TYR A 666 9.24 2.42 25.28
N VAL A 667 8.05 1.86 25.11
CA VAL A 667 7.50 1.49 23.80
C VAL A 667 6.73 2.67 23.21
N TYR A 668 7.35 3.34 22.24
CA TYR A 668 6.75 4.48 21.54
C TYR A 668 5.48 4.07 20.78
N LYS A 669 4.36 4.73 21.10
CA LYS A 669 2.99 4.25 20.83
C LYS A 669 2.83 2.82 21.39
N GLY A 670 2.43 2.74 22.66
CA GLY A 670 2.35 1.49 23.43
C GLY A 670 1.36 0.47 22.87
N LEU A 671 0.78 -0.37 23.72
CA LEU A 671 -0.40 -1.14 23.32
C LEU A 671 -1.48 -0.15 22.83
N GLY A 672 -2.27 -0.52 21.81
CA GLY A 672 -3.44 0.29 21.45
C GLY A 672 -4.33 0.45 22.67
N PHE A 673 -5.14 1.51 22.78
CA PHE A 673 -5.92 1.76 24.02
C PHE A 673 -6.69 0.51 24.47
N PHE A 674 -7.29 -0.22 23.54
CA PHE A 674 -7.98 -1.48 23.82
C PHE A 674 -7.07 -2.68 24.12
N ASP A 675 -5.83 -2.69 23.68
CA ASP A 675 -4.85 -3.77 23.90
C ASP A 675 -4.09 -3.64 25.22
N ALA A 676 -4.17 -2.48 25.89
CA ALA A 676 -3.62 -2.30 27.23
C ALA A 676 -4.30 -3.28 28.20
N ASP A 677 -3.52 -3.94 29.06
CA ASP A 677 -4.03 -5.04 29.88
C ASP A 677 -5.16 -4.57 30.82
N GLU A 678 -5.07 -3.35 31.35
CA GLU A 678 -6.10 -2.71 32.19
C GLU A 678 -7.43 -2.51 31.44
N ILE A 679 -7.35 -2.25 30.13
CA ILE A 679 -8.52 -2.07 29.27
C ILE A 679 -9.05 -3.42 28.78
N GLN A 680 -8.20 -4.43 28.60
CA GLN A 680 -8.64 -5.81 28.39
C GLN A 680 -9.37 -6.37 29.61
N ASP A 681 -8.90 -6.08 30.83
CA ASP A 681 -9.58 -6.43 32.08
C ASP A 681 -10.96 -5.74 32.17
N ALA A 682 -11.04 -4.43 31.89
CA ALA A 682 -12.30 -3.70 31.84
C ALA A 682 -13.26 -4.22 30.76
N LEU A 683 -12.74 -4.56 29.57
CA LEU A 683 -13.50 -5.19 28.48
C LEU A 683 -13.99 -6.59 28.86
N ALA A 684 -13.24 -7.37 29.64
CA ALA A 684 -13.67 -8.68 30.11
C ALA A 684 -14.90 -8.55 31.03
N VAL A 685 -14.88 -7.59 31.96
CA VAL A 685 -16.03 -7.24 32.80
C VAL A 685 -17.23 -6.83 31.94
N LEU A 686 -17.07 -5.84 31.04
CA LEU A 686 -18.16 -5.33 30.20
C LEU A 686 -18.75 -6.40 29.27
N ARG A 687 -17.89 -7.23 28.66
CA ARG A 687 -18.32 -8.32 27.77
C ARG A 687 -19.09 -9.39 28.52
N TYR A 688 -18.70 -9.73 29.75
CA TYR A 688 -19.44 -10.66 30.61
C TYR A 688 -20.79 -10.06 31.04
N LEU A 689 -20.82 -8.80 31.50
CA LEU A 689 -22.08 -8.13 31.86
C LEU A 689 -23.08 -8.04 30.69
N ALA A 690 -22.58 -7.89 29.46
CA ALA A 690 -23.41 -7.86 28.25
C ALA A 690 -23.92 -9.24 27.80
N ASP A 691 -23.34 -10.35 28.29
CA ASP A 691 -23.74 -11.73 27.98
C ASP A 691 -23.27 -12.68 29.10
N PRO A 692 -23.97 -12.71 30.25
CA PRO A 692 -23.51 -13.44 31.44
C PRO A 692 -23.60 -14.97 31.29
N LEU A 693 -24.25 -15.45 30.22
CA LEU A 693 -24.44 -16.87 29.91
C LEU A 693 -23.29 -17.45 29.06
N SER A 694 -22.32 -16.62 28.67
CA SER A 694 -21.18 -17.08 27.88
C SER A 694 -20.01 -17.53 28.76
N ASP A 695 -19.83 -18.84 28.90
CA ASP A 695 -18.73 -19.47 29.65
C ASP A 695 -17.34 -18.92 29.24
N LEU A 696 -17.15 -18.62 27.95
CA LEU A 696 -15.92 -18.02 27.44
C LEU A 696 -15.66 -16.62 28.02
N ARG A 697 -16.71 -15.81 28.21
CA ARG A 697 -16.61 -14.47 28.79
C ARG A 697 -16.48 -14.54 30.30
N ALA A 698 -17.14 -15.49 30.95
CA ALA A 698 -16.95 -15.80 32.35
C ALA A 698 -15.49 -16.19 32.63
N ALA A 699 -14.93 -17.15 31.88
CA ALA A 699 -13.53 -17.57 32.00
C ALA A 699 -12.55 -16.41 31.76
N ALA A 700 -12.80 -15.55 30.77
CA ALA A 700 -11.99 -14.35 30.53
C ALA A 700 -12.02 -13.36 31.72
N LEU A 701 -13.19 -13.14 32.33
CA LEU A 701 -13.32 -12.33 33.54
C LEU A 701 -12.64 -12.98 34.75
N LEU A 702 -12.79 -14.29 34.96
CA LEU A 702 -12.16 -15.02 36.07
C LEU A 702 -10.62 -14.99 36.00
N ARG A 703 -10.06 -15.01 34.78
CA ARG A 703 -8.62 -14.90 34.51
C ARG A 703 -8.08 -13.47 34.56
N SER A 704 -8.95 -12.45 34.44
CA SER A 704 -8.57 -11.03 34.47
C SER A 704 -7.88 -10.61 35.77
N ARG A 705 -7.17 -9.48 35.78
CA ARG A 705 -6.54 -8.95 37.01
C ARG A 705 -7.54 -8.51 38.08
N VAL A 706 -8.84 -8.47 37.76
CA VAL A 706 -9.95 -8.20 38.70
C VAL A 706 -10.21 -9.39 39.61
N VAL A 707 -10.11 -10.62 39.10
CA VAL A 707 -10.47 -11.85 39.84
C VAL A 707 -9.26 -12.78 40.08
N ARG A 708 -8.31 -12.82 39.15
CA ARG A 708 -6.98 -13.48 39.29
C ARG A 708 -7.00 -14.99 39.54
N LEU A 709 -7.98 -15.72 39.02
CA LEU A 709 -7.94 -17.18 39.04
C LEU A 709 -6.97 -17.74 37.99
N SER A 710 -6.24 -18.79 38.37
CA SER A 710 -5.39 -19.55 37.44
C SER A 710 -6.22 -20.44 36.54
N ASP A 711 -5.67 -20.82 35.37
CA ASP A 711 -6.33 -21.76 34.45
C ASP A 711 -6.71 -23.09 35.14
N THR A 712 -5.91 -23.53 36.12
CA THR A 712 -6.20 -24.71 36.97
C THR A 712 -7.37 -24.54 37.94
N ALA A 713 -7.66 -23.31 38.37
CA ALA A 713 -8.77 -23.00 39.27
C ALA A 713 -10.06 -22.66 38.51
N ILE A 714 -9.97 -22.33 37.22
CA ILE A 714 -11.10 -22.12 36.32
C ILE A 714 -11.58 -23.45 35.72
N ALA A 715 -10.69 -24.45 35.61
CA ALA A 715 -10.98 -25.79 35.10
C ALA A 715 -11.47 -26.80 36.17
N ALA A 716 -11.58 -26.38 37.43
CA ALA A 716 -11.96 -27.19 38.59
C ALA A 716 -13.37 -26.82 39.09
#